data_AF-A0A6J0ZR00-F1
#
_entry.id   AF-A0A6J0ZR00-F1
#
_cell.length_a   1.000
_cell.length_b   1.000
_cell.length_c   1.000
_cell.angle_alpha   90.00
_cell.angle_beta   90.00
_cell.angle_gamma   90.00
#
_symmetry.space_group_name_H-M   'P 1'
#
loop_
_entity.id
_entity.type
_entity.pdbx_description
1 polymer ?
#
loop_
_entity_poly.entity_id
_entity_poly.type
_entity_poly.pdbx_seq_one_letter_code
_entity_poly.pdbx_strand_id
1 'polypeptide(L)'
;MAKKGAKACLPVLLFVFMFLFFNFRASYVGKIPISISNITTLQFLTLASNQLVGPIPHGVGKMKSLQWIYLGYNNLSGEIPKEIGMLTSLNHLDLVYNNLTGEIPSSLGKLGDLQYLFLYQNKLTGSIPKSIFGLKKLVSLDLSDNSLSGEIPELIIQLQNLEILHLFSNSFTGKIPNALTSLPRLQVLQLWSNSLSGEIPTSLGRHNNLTVLDLSGNNLTGRIPDGLCSSGRLFKLILFSNLLEGVIPKNLSTCTSLQRVRLQNNRLSGELSSEFTKLPLVYYLDISNNNLSGNIGERKWDMPSLEMLNLATNRFSGKLPYSFGSQKIEDLDLSGNELSGSIPRSFGSLTELMQLSLCGNKLTGEIPEELSSCKKLVSLDFRHNQLSGHIPSGFSEMPVLGQLDLSENQLSGEIPPKLGKLESLVQVNISHNHLHGTLPSTGAFLAINASAVAGNDLCGGDDTSGLSPCKKVKNPPWRFFIACTLAALVLLSLAAFGLVFIRGRNNLEPKRVENEDGIWELQFFDSKVSKSVTIDDIIPSAKEVSVISKGKKLGTPFKGKSVVNDLQFVVKEMTDVSSIPASFWSEIAQIGKLHHPNIVKLIGICRSNKGAYLVYEYIEGKILGEILHNLSWERRRTIAIGIAKALRFLHSYCSPGILVGNMSPDRVIIDGKYEPRLTLCLPGLGCVENKRFISSAYVAPEARESKDITEKSDIYGFGLILIELLTGKTPADAEFGVQQSMVEWARYCYSDCHLDVWVDPIIRAQASNNQNQIVVTMNLALHCTAGDPAARPCASDVSKTLESAFRISSCVPGLKFSSPV
;
A
#
# COMPACT_ATOMS: atom_id res chain seq x y z
N MET A 1 74.21 -13.88 -0.51
CA MET A 1 74.41 -12.61 -1.26
C MET A 1 73.27 -12.43 -2.24
N ALA A 2 72.60 -11.26 -2.19
CA ALA A 2 71.57 -10.72 -3.07
C ALA A 2 70.48 -11.65 -3.65
N LYS A 3 69.21 -11.42 -3.26
CA LYS A 3 68.08 -11.33 -4.20
C LYS A 3 66.93 -10.48 -3.63
N LYS A 4 66.43 -9.60 -4.49
CA LYS A 4 65.37 -8.60 -4.34
C LYS A 4 63.99 -9.23 -4.13
N GLY A 5 63.10 -8.46 -3.50
CA GLY A 5 61.73 -8.24 -4.00
C GLY A 5 60.59 -8.98 -3.30
N ALA A 6 59.90 -8.28 -2.40
CA ALA A 6 58.43 -8.29 -2.25
C ALA A 6 57.98 -7.21 -1.25
N LYS A 7 57.81 -5.98 -1.74
CA LYS A 7 56.77 -5.06 -1.24
C LYS A 7 55.52 -5.38 -2.06
N ALA A 8 54.37 -5.66 -1.44
CA ALA A 8 53.07 -5.48 -2.10
C ALA A 8 51.89 -5.55 -1.10
N CYS A 9 51.18 -4.43 -1.01
CA CYS A 9 49.72 -4.32 -1.06
C CYS A 9 48.87 -5.47 -0.48
N LEU A 10 48.44 -5.36 0.79
CA LEU A 10 47.36 -6.21 1.31
C LEU A 10 46.18 -5.53 2.04
N PRO A 11 46.12 -4.21 2.33
CA PRO A 11 44.87 -3.62 2.83
C PRO A 11 44.00 -2.94 1.76
N VAL A 12 44.48 -2.76 0.53
CA VAL A 12 43.75 -1.96 -0.49
C VAL A 12 43.07 -2.82 -1.55
N LEU A 13 43.56 -4.05 -1.79
CA LEU A 13 42.95 -4.96 -2.76
C LEU A 13 41.63 -5.59 -2.24
N LEU A 14 41.51 -5.77 -0.92
CA LEU A 14 40.29 -6.30 -0.31
C LEU A 14 39.09 -5.34 -0.38
N PHE A 15 39.35 -4.04 -0.55
CA PHE A 15 38.31 -3.01 -0.63
C PHE A 15 37.68 -2.86 -2.03
N VAL A 16 38.32 -3.42 -3.06
CA VAL A 16 37.91 -3.25 -4.47
C VAL A 16 37.49 -4.57 -5.11
N PHE A 17 38.07 -5.70 -4.69
CA PHE A 17 37.70 -7.02 -5.23
C PHE A 17 36.38 -7.57 -4.66
N MET A 18 35.89 -7.03 -3.53
CA MET A 18 34.58 -7.37 -2.97
C MET A 18 33.39 -6.69 -3.67
N PHE A 19 33.63 -5.80 -4.65
CA PHE A 19 32.57 -5.01 -5.27
C PHE A 19 31.93 -5.64 -6.52
N LEU A 20 32.52 -6.72 -7.06
CA LEU A 20 32.05 -7.31 -8.33
C LEU A 20 31.65 -8.79 -8.26
N PHE A 21 32.00 -9.54 -7.20
CA PHE A 21 31.74 -11.00 -7.20
C PHE A 21 31.47 -11.66 -5.84
N PHE A 22 31.40 -10.93 -4.72
CA PHE A 22 31.10 -11.53 -3.41
C PHE A 22 30.05 -10.75 -2.64
N ASN A 23 28.88 -11.37 -2.52
CA ASN A 23 27.67 -10.92 -1.85
C ASN A 23 27.80 -11.08 -0.31
N PHE A 24 28.72 -10.33 0.31
CA PHE A 24 28.77 -10.15 1.77
C PHE A 24 28.23 -8.74 2.08
N ARG A 25 26.99 -8.59 2.54
CA ARG A 25 26.56 -8.72 3.95
C ARG A 25 27.29 -7.79 4.93
N ALA A 26 27.08 -6.49 4.76
CA ALA A 26 27.06 -5.55 5.88
C ALA A 26 26.25 -4.32 5.48
N SER A 27 25.23 -3.96 6.24
CA SER A 27 24.86 -2.54 6.35
C SER A 27 26.07 -1.84 6.95
N TYR A 28 26.81 -1.13 6.11
CA TYR A 28 28.03 -0.46 6.57
C TYR A 28 27.63 0.66 7.52
N VAL A 29 28.05 0.52 8.78
CA VAL A 29 27.96 1.54 9.82
C VAL A 29 29.27 2.29 9.92
N GLY A 30 29.22 3.56 10.34
CA GLY A 30 30.40 4.40 10.49
C GLY A 30 30.65 5.31 9.28
N LYS A 31 31.85 5.88 9.20
CA LYS A 31 32.19 6.90 8.19
C LYS A 31 32.76 6.27 6.92
N ILE A 32 32.52 6.92 5.78
CA ILE A 32 33.22 6.57 4.53
C ILE A 32 34.73 6.78 4.76
N PRO A 33 35.57 5.74 4.61
CA PRO A 33 36.99 5.85 4.93
C PRO A 33 37.72 6.71 3.89
N ILE A 34 38.56 7.64 4.35
CA ILE A 34 39.32 8.54 3.46
C ILE A 34 40.23 7.76 2.50
N SER A 35 40.67 6.56 2.89
CA SER A 35 41.51 5.67 2.08
C SER A 35 40.83 5.20 0.78
N ILE A 36 39.50 5.33 0.66
CA ILE A 36 38.79 5.03 -0.60
C ILE A 36 39.33 5.88 -1.76
N SER A 37 39.84 7.08 -1.46
CA SER A 37 40.45 7.98 -2.44
C SER A 37 41.72 7.46 -3.11
N ASN A 38 42.32 6.37 -2.60
CA ASN A 38 43.48 5.73 -3.22
C ASN A 38 43.11 4.87 -4.43
N ILE A 39 41.82 4.55 -4.63
CA ILE A 39 41.35 3.69 -5.71
C ILE A 39 41.02 4.55 -6.94
N THR A 40 42.05 5.17 -7.52
CA THR A 40 41.87 6.19 -8.57
C THR A 40 41.32 5.65 -9.88
N THR A 41 41.36 4.33 -10.10
CA THR A 41 40.85 3.65 -11.29
C THR A 41 39.37 3.31 -11.24
N LEU A 42 38.71 3.52 -10.08
CA LEU A 42 37.30 3.17 -9.91
C LEU A 42 36.41 4.04 -10.80
N GLN A 43 35.46 3.41 -11.49
CA GLN A 43 34.49 4.11 -12.36
C GLN A 43 33.10 4.19 -11.73
N PHE A 44 32.76 3.24 -10.87
CA PHE A 44 31.45 3.15 -10.21
C PHE A 44 31.68 3.06 -8.72
N LEU A 45 31.14 4.02 -7.97
CA LEU A 45 31.12 3.98 -6.52
C LEU A 45 29.66 3.91 -6.06
N THR A 46 29.26 2.76 -5.51
CA THR A 46 27.96 2.60 -4.87
C THR A 46 28.12 2.21 -3.42
N LEU A 47 27.58 3.05 -2.53
CA LEU A 47 27.45 2.79 -1.09
C LEU A 47 26.02 3.11 -0.61
N ALA A 48 25.07 3.17 -1.54
CA ALA A 48 23.70 3.53 -1.24
C ALA A 48 23.02 2.50 -0.33
N SER A 49 21.97 2.93 0.39
CA SER A 49 21.15 2.08 1.26
C SER A 49 21.95 1.40 2.39
N ASN A 50 22.82 2.17 3.05
CA ASN A 50 23.59 1.75 4.23
C ASN A 50 23.27 2.65 5.44
N GLN A 51 24.00 2.47 6.54
CA GLN A 51 23.90 3.30 7.74
C GLN A 51 25.14 4.18 7.91
N LEU A 52 25.70 4.65 6.79
CA LEU A 52 26.90 5.47 6.81
C LEU A 52 26.61 6.84 7.40
N VAL A 53 27.53 7.32 8.23
CA VAL A 53 27.44 8.58 8.97
C VAL A 53 28.64 9.48 8.68
N GLY A 54 28.56 10.74 9.08
CA GLY A 54 29.66 11.71 8.91
C GLY A 54 29.77 12.24 7.47
N PRO A 55 30.83 13.02 7.18
CA PRO A 55 30.97 13.70 5.90
C PRO A 55 31.44 12.81 4.76
N ILE A 56 31.05 13.19 3.55
CA ILE A 56 31.64 12.66 2.32
C ILE A 56 33.12 13.12 2.30
N PRO A 57 34.09 12.20 2.18
CA PRO A 57 35.51 12.58 2.23
C PRO A 57 35.90 13.46 1.03
N HIS A 58 36.56 14.61 1.29
CA HIS A 58 37.11 15.47 0.24
C HIS A 58 38.06 14.74 -0.74
N GLY A 59 38.70 13.66 -0.26
CA GLY A 59 39.58 12.82 -1.07
C GLY A 59 38.88 12.18 -2.29
N VAL A 60 37.55 12.07 -2.31
CA VAL A 60 36.79 11.55 -3.45
C VAL A 60 37.13 12.27 -4.76
N GLY A 61 37.45 13.57 -4.71
CA GLY A 61 37.87 14.33 -5.91
C GLY A 61 39.16 13.86 -6.58
N LYS A 62 39.94 12.97 -5.94
CA LYS A 62 41.13 12.33 -6.54
C LYS A 62 40.78 11.18 -7.48
N MET A 63 39.58 10.62 -7.39
CA MET A 63 39.15 9.42 -8.12
C MET A 63 38.61 9.77 -9.50
N LYS A 64 39.45 10.40 -10.34
CA LYS A 64 39.05 11.04 -11.61
C LYS A 64 38.42 10.10 -12.65
N SER A 65 38.56 8.78 -12.50
CA SER A 65 37.90 7.80 -13.38
C SER A 65 36.42 7.58 -13.06
N LEU A 66 35.90 8.13 -11.96
CA LEU A 66 34.50 7.96 -11.56
C LEU A 66 33.53 8.54 -12.59
N GLN A 67 32.57 7.72 -12.97
CA GLN A 67 31.44 7.99 -13.86
C GLN A 67 30.11 7.96 -13.09
N TRP A 68 30.01 7.11 -12.06
CA TRP A 68 28.82 7.02 -11.20
C TRP A 68 29.19 7.10 -9.73
N ILE A 69 28.45 7.93 -8.99
CA ILE A 69 28.47 7.98 -7.54
C ILE A 69 27.03 7.81 -7.03
N TYR A 70 26.80 6.74 -6.27
CA TYR A 70 25.54 6.46 -5.58
C TYR A 70 25.81 6.35 -4.08
N LEU A 71 25.49 7.39 -3.33
CA LEU A 71 25.63 7.44 -1.86
C LEU A 71 24.28 7.67 -1.16
N GLY A 72 23.18 7.51 -1.89
CA GLY A 72 21.83 7.74 -1.40
C GLY A 72 21.39 6.86 -0.24
N TYR A 73 20.32 7.23 0.45
CA TYR A 73 19.71 6.43 1.53
C TYR A 73 20.71 6.04 2.62
N ASN A 74 21.39 7.05 3.17
CA ASN A 74 22.35 6.92 4.27
C ASN A 74 22.07 8.01 5.32
N ASN A 75 22.96 8.18 6.29
CA ASN A 75 22.91 9.24 7.29
C ASN A 75 24.15 10.16 7.19
N LEU A 76 24.64 10.39 5.97
CA LEU A 76 25.78 11.26 5.69
C LEU A 76 25.44 12.70 6.06
N SER A 77 26.41 13.44 6.57
CA SER A 77 26.22 14.78 7.16
C SER A 77 27.32 15.74 6.73
N GLY A 78 27.21 17.03 7.07
CA GLY A 78 28.16 18.05 6.61
C GLY A 78 27.91 18.48 5.17
N GLU A 79 28.86 19.18 4.56
CA GLU A 79 28.70 19.77 3.22
C GLU A 79 29.04 18.79 2.09
N ILE A 80 28.48 19.04 0.90
CA ILE A 80 28.92 18.37 -0.32
C ILE A 80 30.36 18.85 -0.65
N PRO A 81 31.36 17.97 -0.74
CA PRO A 81 32.73 18.40 -1.02
C PRO A 81 32.86 19.06 -2.39
N LYS A 82 33.37 20.29 -2.43
CA LYS A 82 33.65 21.02 -3.68
C LYS A 82 34.60 20.25 -4.61
N GLU A 83 35.44 19.38 -4.07
CA GLU A 83 36.37 18.51 -4.79
C GLU A 83 35.66 17.53 -5.73
N ILE A 84 34.38 17.20 -5.51
CA ILE A 84 33.59 16.41 -6.47
C ILE A 84 33.57 17.07 -7.85
N GLY A 85 33.61 18.41 -7.92
CA GLY A 85 33.71 19.16 -9.17
C GLY A 85 35.00 18.92 -9.99
N MET A 86 35.95 18.13 -9.49
CA MET A 86 37.15 17.70 -10.22
C MET A 86 36.93 16.41 -11.03
N LEU A 87 35.81 15.72 -10.84
CA LEU A 87 35.49 14.43 -11.45
C LEU A 87 34.85 14.62 -12.84
N THR A 88 35.59 15.16 -13.79
CA THR A 88 35.01 15.61 -15.09
C THR A 88 34.36 14.51 -15.92
N SER A 89 34.66 13.24 -15.66
CA SER A 89 34.02 12.07 -16.30
C SER A 89 32.71 11.64 -15.63
N LEU A 90 32.29 12.31 -14.55
CA LEU A 90 31.11 11.94 -13.78
C LEU A 90 29.85 12.20 -14.61
N ASN A 91 29.02 11.16 -14.71
CA ASN A 91 27.79 11.12 -15.47
C ASN A 91 26.56 11.10 -14.57
N HIS A 92 26.63 10.40 -13.43
CA HIS A 92 25.58 10.38 -12.42
C HIS A 92 26.14 10.71 -11.04
N LEU A 93 25.46 11.63 -10.36
CA LEU A 93 25.71 11.96 -8.96
C LEU A 93 24.41 11.84 -8.18
N ASP A 94 24.33 10.84 -7.32
CA ASP A 94 23.20 10.57 -6.45
C ASP A 94 23.62 10.59 -4.98
N LEU A 95 23.11 11.59 -4.26
CA LEU A 95 23.30 11.82 -2.83
C LEU A 95 21.95 11.90 -2.08
N VAL A 96 20.89 11.30 -2.63
CA VAL A 96 19.51 11.37 -2.10
C VAL A 96 19.40 10.90 -0.65
N TYR A 97 18.42 11.41 0.11
CA TYR A 97 18.04 10.86 1.43
C TYR A 97 19.25 10.75 2.36
N ASN A 98 19.77 11.90 2.74
CA ASN A 98 20.88 12.03 3.67
C ASN A 98 20.64 13.26 4.57
N ASN A 99 21.62 13.58 5.41
CA ASN A 99 21.59 14.73 6.30
C ASN A 99 22.61 15.80 5.86
N LEU A 100 22.85 15.94 4.54
CA LEU A 100 23.81 16.90 3.99
C LEU A 100 23.31 18.34 4.16
N THR A 101 24.23 19.24 4.45
CA THR A 101 23.98 20.65 4.82
C THR A 101 24.81 21.60 3.95
N GLY A 102 24.66 22.91 4.15
CA GLY A 102 25.42 23.93 3.41
C GLY A 102 24.87 24.18 2.01
N GLU A 103 25.63 24.90 1.19
CA GLU A 103 25.24 25.24 -0.18
C GLU A 103 25.63 24.16 -1.19
N ILE A 104 24.93 24.11 -2.32
CA ILE A 104 25.37 23.31 -3.48
C ILE A 104 26.69 23.91 -3.99
N PRO A 105 27.81 23.16 -4.09
CA PRO A 105 29.07 23.71 -4.53
C PRO A 105 29.03 24.14 -5.99
N SER A 106 29.40 25.38 -6.26
CA SER A 106 29.48 25.91 -7.64
C SER A 106 30.46 25.13 -8.53
N SER A 107 31.42 24.41 -7.94
CA SER A 107 32.34 23.53 -8.65
C SER A 107 31.66 22.35 -9.35
N LEU A 108 30.47 21.93 -8.92
CA LEU A 108 29.69 20.89 -9.62
C LEU A 108 29.34 21.28 -11.06
N GLY A 109 29.26 22.58 -11.36
CA GLY A 109 29.06 23.07 -12.73
C GLY A 109 30.23 22.77 -13.70
N LYS A 110 31.35 22.22 -13.22
CA LYS A 110 32.48 21.78 -14.07
C LYS A 110 32.31 20.36 -14.63
N LEU A 111 31.30 19.62 -14.17
CA LEU A 111 31.06 18.22 -14.54
C LEU A 111 30.40 18.11 -15.92
N GLY A 112 31.12 18.47 -16.98
CA GLY A 112 30.55 18.60 -18.33
C GLY A 112 29.89 17.33 -18.91
N ASP A 113 30.18 16.15 -18.36
CA ASP A 113 29.58 14.87 -18.75
C ASP A 113 28.36 14.46 -17.90
N LEU A 114 27.97 15.26 -16.91
CA LEU A 114 26.89 14.95 -15.98
C LEU A 114 25.53 14.97 -16.69
N GLN A 115 24.78 13.89 -16.54
CA GLN A 115 23.44 13.70 -17.07
C GLN A 115 22.38 13.69 -15.96
N TYR A 116 22.72 13.16 -14.78
CA TYR A 116 21.81 13.00 -13.65
C TYR A 116 22.42 13.59 -12.39
N LEU A 117 21.72 14.53 -11.77
CA LEU A 117 22.09 15.16 -10.52
C LEU A 117 20.93 15.08 -9.53
N PHE A 118 21.07 14.21 -8.53
CA PHE A 118 20.05 13.93 -7.53
C PHE A 118 20.56 14.27 -6.13
N LEU A 119 20.02 15.33 -5.55
CA LEU A 119 20.38 15.84 -4.22
C LEU A 119 19.17 15.96 -3.28
N TYR A 120 18.02 15.39 -3.67
CA TYR A 120 16.77 15.57 -2.94
C TYR A 120 16.75 14.89 -1.56
N GLN A 121 15.86 15.34 -0.69
CA GLN A 121 15.74 14.90 0.71
C GLN A 121 17.07 15.03 1.48
N ASN A 122 17.52 16.28 1.59
CA ASN A 122 18.67 16.69 2.38
C ASN A 122 18.33 18.00 3.14
N LYS A 123 19.34 18.67 3.69
CA LYS A 123 19.22 19.97 4.38
C LYS A 123 20.05 21.05 3.69
N LEU A 124 20.13 20.99 2.36
CA LEU A 124 20.89 21.95 1.56
C LEU A 124 20.21 23.32 1.58
N THR A 125 21.01 24.37 1.54
CA THR A 125 20.60 25.77 1.69
C THR A 125 21.19 26.64 0.56
N GLY A 126 20.85 27.93 0.55
CA GLY A 126 21.34 28.86 -0.46
C GLY A 126 20.64 28.70 -1.82
N SER A 127 21.17 29.36 -2.85
CA SER A 127 20.59 29.34 -4.21
C SER A 127 21.21 28.27 -5.10
N ILE A 128 20.53 27.88 -6.18
CA ILE A 128 21.12 27.04 -7.24
C ILE A 128 22.31 27.80 -7.86
N PRO A 129 23.55 27.29 -7.79
CA PRO A 129 24.70 27.99 -8.35
C PRO A 129 24.55 28.18 -9.85
N LYS A 130 24.84 29.39 -10.35
CA LYS A 130 24.74 29.71 -11.79
C LYS A 130 25.54 28.77 -12.69
N SER A 131 26.61 28.17 -12.16
CA SER A 131 27.45 27.22 -12.88
C SER A 131 26.75 25.88 -13.20
N ILE A 132 25.73 25.48 -12.43
CA ILE A 132 24.94 24.26 -12.70
C ILE A 132 24.26 24.34 -14.07
N PHE A 133 23.85 25.53 -14.51
CA PHE A 133 23.23 25.72 -15.82
C PHE A 133 24.22 25.55 -16.99
N GLY A 134 25.53 25.48 -16.70
CA GLY A 134 26.56 25.11 -17.69
C GLY A 134 26.61 23.62 -18.03
N LEU A 135 25.88 22.76 -17.30
CA LEU A 135 25.85 21.30 -17.49
C LEU A 135 24.98 20.90 -18.69
N LYS A 136 25.44 21.19 -19.91
CA LYS A 136 24.65 21.04 -21.15
C LYS A 136 24.16 19.62 -21.47
N LYS A 137 24.75 18.60 -20.84
CA LYS A 137 24.33 17.19 -21.00
C LYS A 137 23.30 16.75 -19.96
N LEU A 138 22.91 17.62 -19.03
CA LEU A 138 21.97 17.28 -17.97
C LEU A 138 20.59 16.93 -18.57
N VAL A 139 20.09 15.76 -18.17
CA VAL A 139 18.80 15.19 -18.57
C VAL A 139 17.80 15.31 -17.42
N SER A 140 18.25 15.03 -16.19
CA SER A 140 17.41 15.09 -15.00
C SER A 140 18.12 15.84 -13.87
N LEU A 141 17.40 16.79 -13.29
CA LEU A 141 17.83 17.58 -12.14
C LEU A 141 16.78 17.47 -11.03
N ASP A 142 17.17 16.86 -9.92
CA ASP A 142 16.33 16.76 -8.73
C ASP A 142 17.03 17.35 -7.51
N LEU A 143 16.51 18.49 -7.06
CA LEU A 143 16.95 19.22 -5.87
C LEU A 143 15.81 19.39 -4.85
N SER A 144 14.76 18.59 -4.97
CA SER A 144 13.56 18.71 -4.15
C SER A 144 13.78 18.40 -2.67
N ASP A 145 12.81 18.71 -1.81
CA ASP A 145 12.84 18.42 -0.37
C ASP A 145 14.15 18.85 0.32
N ASN A 146 14.45 20.15 0.22
CA ASN A 146 15.61 20.79 0.83
C ASN A 146 15.20 22.16 1.41
N SER A 147 16.17 23.01 1.75
CA SER A 147 15.98 24.40 2.19
C SER A 147 16.61 25.39 1.22
N LEU A 148 16.61 25.08 -0.08
CA LEU A 148 17.14 25.96 -1.12
C LEU A 148 16.23 27.18 -1.29
N SER A 149 16.84 28.31 -1.67
CA SER A 149 16.19 29.62 -1.70
C SER A 149 16.65 30.45 -2.91
N GLY A 150 16.15 31.68 -3.01
CA GLY A 150 16.45 32.57 -4.14
C GLY A 150 15.58 32.28 -5.37
N GLU A 151 15.94 32.84 -6.52
CA GLU A 151 15.17 32.69 -7.76
C GLU A 151 15.70 31.54 -8.61
N ILE A 152 14.81 30.92 -9.38
CA ILE A 152 15.21 30.05 -10.50
C ILE A 152 15.65 30.98 -11.64
N PRO A 153 16.90 30.95 -12.12
CA PRO A 153 17.37 31.93 -13.10
C PRO A 153 16.98 31.54 -14.55
N GLU A 154 16.83 32.55 -15.41
CA GLU A 154 16.64 32.39 -16.86
C GLU A 154 17.78 31.62 -17.56
N LEU A 155 18.93 31.46 -16.90
CA LEU A 155 20.05 30.64 -17.36
C LEU A 155 19.66 29.17 -17.59
N ILE A 156 18.53 28.70 -17.04
CA ILE A 156 18.02 27.36 -17.28
C ILE A 156 17.82 27.03 -18.76
N ILE A 157 17.68 28.05 -19.63
CA ILE A 157 17.69 27.90 -21.09
C ILE A 157 18.94 27.17 -21.62
N GLN A 158 20.06 27.16 -20.89
CA GLN A 158 21.28 26.49 -21.32
C GLN A 158 21.19 24.95 -21.26
N LEU A 159 20.24 24.41 -20.49
CA LEU A 159 20.05 22.97 -20.27
C LEU A 159 19.15 22.36 -21.36
N GLN A 160 19.59 22.43 -22.61
CA GLN A 160 18.79 22.04 -23.80
C GLN A 160 18.40 20.54 -23.85
N ASN A 161 19.08 19.69 -23.07
CA ASN A 161 18.76 18.27 -22.95
C ASN A 161 17.88 17.92 -21.75
N LEU A 162 17.48 18.91 -20.94
CA LEU A 162 16.72 18.67 -19.72
C LEU A 162 15.31 18.15 -20.04
N GLU A 163 14.98 17.01 -19.45
CA GLU A 163 13.69 16.34 -19.58
C GLU A 163 12.87 16.43 -18.30
N ILE A 164 13.55 16.35 -17.15
CA ILE A 164 12.92 16.28 -15.83
C ILE A 164 13.55 17.36 -14.94
N LEU A 165 12.70 18.20 -14.36
CA LEU A 165 13.08 19.21 -13.38
C LEU A 165 12.20 19.12 -12.14
N HIS A 166 12.81 18.72 -11.03
CA HIS A 166 12.18 18.67 -9.72
C HIS A 166 12.88 19.65 -8.77
N LEU A 167 12.14 20.67 -8.33
CA LEU A 167 12.59 21.69 -7.37
C LEU A 167 11.58 21.89 -6.24
N PHE A 168 10.64 20.95 -6.07
CA PHE A 168 9.55 21.09 -5.12
C PHE A 168 10.00 21.02 -3.66
N SER A 169 9.14 21.43 -2.72
CA SER A 169 9.41 21.45 -1.27
C SER A 169 10.73 22.17 -0.93
N ASN A 170 10.82 23.43 -1.31
CA ASN A 170 11.96 24.31 -1.03
C ASN A 170 11.44 25.72 -0.68
N SER A 171 12.33 26.71 -0.63
CA SER A 171 12.02 28.12 -0.38
C SER A 171 12.32 29.01 -1.61
N PHE A 172 12.15 28.49 -2.83
CA PHE A 172 12.36 29.29 -4.05
C PHE A 172 11.33 30.42 -4.15
N THR A 173 11.79 31.57 -4.64
CA THR A 173 11.03 32.82 -4.78
C THR A 173 11.13 33.35 -6.21
N GLY A 174 10.53 34.51 -6.50
CA GLY A 174 10.55 35.12 -7.83
C GLY A 174 9.56 34.45 -8.78
N LYS A 175 9.76 34.62 -10.09
CA LYS A 175 8.87 34.11 -11.13
C LYS A 175 9.33 32.76 -11.66
N ILE A 176 8.41 32.00 -12.25
CA ILE A 176 8.76 30.86 -13.10
C ILE A 176 9.46 31.42 -14.36
N PRO A 177 10.71 31.01 -14.67
CA PRO A 177 11.45 31.57 -15.79
C PRO A 177 10.80 31.30 -17.14
N ASN A 178 10.77 32.32 -18.01
CA ASN A 178 10.25 32.17 -19.37
C ASN A 178 11.13 31.22 -20.20
N ALA A 179 12.42 31.12 -19.88
CA ALA A 179 13.37 30.17 -20.46
C ALA A 179 12.88 28.72 -20.48
N LEU A 180 12.09 28.29 -19.47
CA LEU A 180 11.55 26.92 -19.41
C LEU A 180 10.69 26.58 -20.63
N THR A 181 10.02 27.58 -21.22
CA THR A 181 9.20 27.41 -22.43
C THR A 181 10.02 27.06 -23.67
N SER A 182 11.33 27.31 -23.64
CA SER A 182 12.26 27.09 -24.76
C SER A 182 13.10 25.82 -24.60
N LEU A 183 12.80 24.95 -23.63
CA LEU A 183 13.51 23.68 -23.42
C LEU A 183 12.82 22.52 -24.18
N PRO A 184 13.29 22.15 -25.38
CA PRO A 184 12.51 21.33 -26.31
C PRO A 184 12.16 19.93 -25.78
N ARG A 185 12.94 19.41 -24.83
CA ARG A 185 12.78 18.06 -24.27
C ARG A 185 12.08 18.01 -22.92
N LEU A 186 11.74 19.16 -22.33
CA LEU A 186 11.12 19.21 -21.02
C LEU A 186 9.76 18.48 -21.04
N GLN A 187 9.65 17.47 -20.18
CA GLN A 187 8.48 16.59 -20.06
C GLN A 187 7.85 16.70 -18.67
N VAL A 188 8.69 16.73 -17.63
CA VAL A 188 8.25 16.76 -16.23
C VAL A 188 8.75 18.04 -15.58
N LEU A 189 7.82 18.85 -15.11
CA LEU A 189 8.12 20.08 -14.37
C LEU A 189 7.37 20.07 -13.04
N GLN A 190 8.12 19.96 -11.95
CA GLN A 190 7.56 19.97 -10.59
C GLN A 190 8.25 21.03 -9.71
N LEU A 191 7.51 22.09 -9.41
CA LEU A 191 7.96 23.24 -8.62
C LEU A 191 7.07 23.50 -7.39
N TRP A 192 6.26 22.51 -6.99
CA TRP A 192 5.26 22.66 -5.95
C TRP A 192 5.86 22.91 -4.55
N SER A 193 5.07 23.45 -3.61
CA SER A 193 5.51 23.81 -2.25
C SER A 193 6.78 24.67 -2.26
N ASN A 194 6.65 25.87 -2.82
CA ASN A 194 7.66 26.92 -2.82
C ASN A 194 6.98 28.29 -2.58
N SER A 195 7.71 29.38 -2.72
CA SER A 195 7.20 30.76 -2.66
C SER A 195 7.26 31.46 -4.02
N LEU A 196 7.09 30.72 -5.12
CA LEU A 196 7.08 31.27 -6.48
C LEU A 196 5.86 32.17 -6.68
N SER A 197 6.02 33.20 -7.50
CA SER A 197 5.03 34.28 -7.70
C SER A 197 4.94 34.70 -9.16
N GLY A 198 3.99 35.58 -9.48
CA GLY A 198 3.75 36.02 -10.86
C GLY A 198 3.03 34.96 -11.69
N GLU A 199 3.02 35.15 -13.00
CA GLU A 199 2.23 34.32 -13.91
C GLU A 199 2.97 33.05 -14.36
N ILE A 200 2.20 32.02 -14.70
CA ILE A 200 2.72 30.86 -15.43
C ILE A 200 3.05 31.32 -16.86
N PRO A 201 4.28 31.08 -17.38
CA PRO A 201 4.66 31.50 -18.73
C PRO A 201 3.66 31.05 -19.80
N THR A 202 3.15 31.99 -20.59
CA THR A 202 2.02 31.76 -21.52
C THR A 202 2.32 30.78 -22.65
N SER A 203 3.60 30.60 -22.98
CA SER A 203 4.09 29.65 -23.99
C SER A 203 4.45 28.28 -23.42
N LEU A 204 4.32 28.06 -22.11
CA LEU A 204 4.61 26.77 -21.50
C LEU A 204 3.69 25.69 -22.09
N GLY A 205 4.28 24.57 -22.52
CA GLY A 205 3.58 23.47 -23.17
C GLY A 205 3.36 23.63 -24.69
N ARG A 206 3.64 24.81 -25.28
CA ARG A 206 3.55 25.03 -26.73
C ARG A 206 4.72 24.42 -27.50
N HIS A 207 5.91 24.51 -26.94
CA HIS A 207 7.17 24.11 -27.59
C HIS A 207 7.88 22.96 -26.86
N ASN A 208 7.29 22.45 -25.78
CA ASN A 208 7.84 21.38 -24.96
C ASN A 208 6.81 20.27 -24.84
N ASN A 209 7.27 19.05 -24.65
CA ASN A 209 6.44 17.85 -24.69
C ASN A 209 5.95 17.46 -23.28
N LEU A 210 5.33 18.41 -22.58
CA LEU A 210 4.93 18.23 -21.18
C LEU A 210 3.98 17.03 -21.01
N THR A 211 4.30 16.20 -20.02
CA THR A 211 3.52 15.03 -19.57
C THR A 211 3.00 15.24 -18.15
N VAL A 212 3.82 15.88 -17.30
CA VAL A 212 3.50 16.19 -15.90
C VAL A 212 3.84 17.64 -15.59
N LEU A 213 2.87 18.38 -15.07
CA LEU A 213 3.04 19.73 -14.55
C LEU A 213 2.47 19.81 -13.12
N ASP A 214 3.34 20.11 -12.15
CA ASP A 214 2.94 20.38 -10.77
C ASP A 214 3.55 21.68 -10.26
N LEU A 215 2.69 22.69 -10.10
CA LEU A 215 3.04 24.02 -9.60
C LEU A 215 2.26 24.36 -8.31
N SER A 216 1.68 23.36 -7.65
CA SER A 216 0.80 23.57 -6.50
C SER A 216 1.50 24.16 -5.27
N GLY A 217 0.76 24.82 -4.38
CA GLY A 217 1.31 25.38 -3.15
C GLY A 217 2.38 26.44 -3.39
N ASN A 218 2.04 27.44 -4.21
CA ASN A 218 2.85 28.62 -4.50
C ASN A 218 1.97 29.88 -4.43
N ASN A 219 2.50 31.03 -4.82
CA ASN A 219 1.80 32.31 -4.89
C ASN A 219 1.59 32.78 -6.34
N LEU A 220 1.33 31.85 -7.26
CA LEU A 220 1.18 32.14 -8.69
C LEU A 220 -0.15 32.85 -8.98
N THR A 221 -0.09 33.85 -9.87
CA THR A 221 -1.22 34.70 -10.27
C THR A 221 -1.52 34.55 -11.77
N GLY A 222 -2.51 35.28 -12.26
CA GLY A 222 -2.87 35.30 -13.68
C GLY A 222 -3.60 34.03 -14.13
N ARG A 223 -3.67 33.82 -15.44
CA ARG A 223 -4.48 32.76 -16.04
C ARG A 223 -3.68 31.47 -16.24
N ILE A 224 -4.39 30.34 -16.25
CA ILE A 224 -3.84 29.08 -16.74
C ILE A 224 -3.57 29.23 -18.25
N PRO A 225 -2.34 28.97 -18.75
CA PRO A 225 -2.03 29.13 -20.17
C PRO A 225 -2.81 28.17 -21.09
N ASP A 226 -3.31 28.69 -22.22
CA ASP A 226 -4.06 27.89 -23.21
C ASP A 226 -3.21 26.78 -23.86
N GLY A 227 -1.88 26.97 -23.90
CA GLY A 227 -0.93 26.09 -24.58
C GLY A 227 -0.43 24.90 -23.75
N LEU A 228 -0.87 24.73 -22.50
CA LEU A 228 -0.29 23.74 -21.58
C LEU A 228 -0.31 22.30 -22.12
N CYS A 229 -1.33 21.95 -22.91
CA CYS A 229 -1.43 20.63 -23.55
C CYS A 229 -1.37 20.71 -25.08
N SER A 230 -0.61 21.63 -25.66
CA SER A 230 -0.40 21.64 -27.12
C SER A 230 0.29 20.36 -27.64
N SER A 231 1.06 19.67 -26.79
CA SER A 231 1.67 18.37 -27.11
C SER A 231 0.67 17.21 -27.20
N GLY A 232 -0.52 17.35 -26.58
CA GLY A 232 -1.47 16.26 -26.42
C GLY A 232 -1.02 15.14 -25.47
N ARG A 233 0.08 15.32 -24.71
CA ARG A 233 0.65 14.28 -23.82
C ARG A 233 0.51 14.56 -22.33
N LEU A 234 0.01 15.74 -21.94
CA LEU A 234 -0.14 16.12 -20.55
C LEU A 234 -1.21 15.26 -19.87
N PHE A 235 -0.80 14.37 -18.97
CA PHE A 235 -1.72 13.49 -18.25
C PHE A 235 -1.93 13.91 -16.79
N LYS A 236 -0.99 14.67 -16.21
CA LYS A 236 -1.06 15.15 -14.82
C LYS A 236 -0.89 16.66 -14.77
N LEU A 237 -1.96 17.37 -14.39
CA LEU A 237 -2.00 18.82 -14.24
C LEU A 237 -2.42 19.19 -12.81
N ILE A 238 -1.47 19.74 -12.05
CA ILE A 238 -1.65 20.05 -10.63
C ILE A 238 -1.22 21.49 -10.36
N LEU A 239 -2.21 22.35 -10.07
CA LEU A 239 -2.02 23.80 -9.88
C LEU A 239 -2.69 24.31 -8.59
N PHE A 240 -3.12 23.41 -7.70
CA PHE A 240 -3.91 23.78 -6.53
C PHE A 240 -3.16 24.66 -5.52
N SER A 241 -3.90 25.39 -4.68
CA SER A 241 -3.34 26.31 -3.66
C SER A 241 -2.38 27.34 -4.27
N ASN A 242 -2.95 28.19 -5.13
CA ASN A 242 -2.30 29.35 -5.73
C ASN A 242 -3.32 30.51 -5.77
N LEU A 243 -3.00 31.60 -6.49
CA LEU A 243 -3.89 32.75 -6.73
C LEU A 243 -4.31 32.85 -8.20
N LEU A 244 -4.40 31.72 -8.91
CA LEU A 244 -4.74 31.69 -10.34
C LEU A 244 -6.17 32.16 -10.56
N GLU A 245 -6.39 32.93 -11.62
CA GLU A 245 -7.66 33.56 -11.96
C GLU A 245 -8.08 33.30 -13.41
N GLY A 246 -9.24 33.83 -13.80
CA GLY A 246 -9.81 33.63 -15.13
C GLY A 246 -10.45 32.25 -15.29
N VAL A 247 -10.65 31.82 -16.54
CA VAL A 247 -11.37 30.58 -16.87
C VAL A 247 -10.42 29.42 -17.03
N ILE A 248 -10.92 28.19 -16.83
CA ILE A 248 -10.22 26.98 -17.25
C ILE A 248 -10.15 26.99 -18.80
N PRO A 249 -8.96 26.96 -19.42
CA PRO A 249 -8.81 27.09 -20.87
C PRO A 249 -9.57 26.02 -21.65
N LYS A 250 -10.29 26.44 -22.70
CA LYS A 250 -11.03 25.51 -23.58
C LYS A 250 -10.11 24.48 -24.23
N ASN A 251 -8.85 24.83 -24.51
CA ASN A 251 -7.85 23.93 -25.09
C ASN A 251 -7.51 22.73 -24.19
N LEU A 252 -7.72 22.81 -22.87
CA LEU A 252 -7.57 21.64 -22.00
C LEU A 252 -8.66 20.59 -22.27
N SER A 253 -9.80 20.99 -22.82
CA SER A 253 -10.89 20.09 -23.20
C SER A 253 -10.53 19.17 -24.38
N THR A 254 -9.51 19.53 -25.18
CA THR A 254 -9.00 18.67 -26.26
C THR A 254 -7.84 17.77 -25.81
N CYS A 255 -7.40 17.90 -24.55
CA CYS A 255 -6.30 17.13 -24.00
C CYS A 255 -6.79 15.76 -23.51
N THR A 256 -7.04 14.85 -24.45
CA THR A 256 -7.60 13.51 -24.17
C THR A 256 -6.67 12.62 -23.33
N SER A 257 -5.41 13.00 -23.16
CA SER A 257 -4.44 12.34 -22.29
C SER A 257 -4.58 12.69 -20.81
N LEU A 258 -5.34 13.73 -20.43
CA LEU A 258 -5.53 14.12 -19.02
C LEU A 258 -6.12 12.98 -18.20
N GLN A 259 -5.49 12.70 -17.08
CA GLN A 259 -5.90 11.68 -16.11
C GLN A 259 -6.16 12.27 -14.73
N ARG A 260 -5.27 13.17 -14.28
CA ARG A 260 -5.35 13.80 -12.95
C ARG A 260 -5.30 15.31 -13.08
N VAL A 261 -6.39 15.98 -12.73
CA VAL A 261 -6.54 17.43 -12.79
C VAL A 261 -6.88 17.96 -11.41
N ARG A 262 -6.01 18.81 -10.86
CA ARG A 262 -6.14 19.39 -9.51
C ARG A 262 -5.90 20.88 -9.55
N LEU A 263 -6.98 21.65 -9.47
CA LEU A 263 -6.99 23.12 -9.59
C LEU A 263 -7.58 23.80 -8.33
N GLN A 264 -7.81 23.04 -7.26
CA GLN A 264 -8.52 23.55 -6.09
C GLN A 264 -7.80 24.69 -5.37
N ASN A 265 -8.50 25.44 -4.52
CA ASN A 265 -7.95 26.55 -3.74
C ASN A 265 -7.26 27.59 -4.65
N ASN A 266 -8.02 28.15 -5.59
CA ASN A 266 -7.59 29.22 -6.48
C ASN A 266 -8.71 30.27 -6.59
N ARG A 267 -8.62 31.18 -7.57
CA ARG A 267 -9.64 32.20 -7.89
C ARG A 267 -10.21 32.00 -9.30
N LEU A 268 -10.22 30.75 -9.79
CA LEU A 268 -10.73 30.41 -11.12
C LEU A 268 -12.22 30.69 -11.19
N SER A 269 -12.70 31.11 -12.36
CA SER A 269 -14.05 31.61 -12.57
C SER A 269 -14.61 31.19 -13.92
N GLY A 270 -15.88 31.54 -14.17
CA GLY A 270 -16.57 31.18 -15.40
C GLY A 270 -17.02 29.72 -15.41
N GLU A 271 -17.42 29.26 -16.59
CA GLU A 271 -18.06 27.96 -16.75
C GLU A 271 -17.10 26.88 -17.26
N LEU A 272 -17.35 25.63 -16.85
CA LEU A 272 -16.76 24.47 -17.49
C LEU A 272 -17.29 24.33 -18.92
N SER A 273 -16.38 24.12 -19.88
CA SER A 273 -16.77 23.84 -21.26
C SER A 273 -17.48 22.48 -21.36
N SER A 274 -18.40 22.35 -22.33
CA SER A 274 -19.11 21.09 -22.58
C SER A 274 -18.19 19.94 -22.98
N GLU A 275 -17.04 20.25 -23.57
CA GLU A 275 -16.07 19.25 -24.00
C GLU A 275 -15.16 18.81 -22.84
N PHE A 276 -14.96 19.66 -21.84
CA PHE A 276 -14.16 19.33 -20.66
C PHE A 276 -14.83 18.23 -19.84
N THR A 277 -16.16 18.26 -19.74
CA THR A 277 -16.97 17.23 -19.07
C THR A 277 -17.14 15.93 -19.89
N LYS A 278 -16.32 15.75 -20.94
CA LYS A 278 -16.29 14.54 -21.79
C LYS A 278 -14.88 13.95 -21.92
N LEU A 279 -13.93 14.39 -21.09
CA LEU A 279 -12.57 13.88 -21.15
C LEU A 279 -12.53 12.40 -20.72
N PRO A 280 -12.02 11.49 -21.57
CA PRO A 280 -12.24 10.05 -21.40
C PRO A 280 -11.37 9.42 -20.30
N LEU A 281 -10.17 9.96 -20.05
CA LEU A 281 -9.17 9.37 -19.17
C LEU A 281 -9.08 10.01 -17.78
N VAL A 282 -9.82 11.10 -17.53
CA VAL A 282 -9.78 11.80 -16.25
C VAL A 282 -10.45 10.94 -15.18
N TYR A 283 -9.64 10.43 -14.25
CA TYR A 283 -10.10 9.67 -13.10
C TYR A 283 -10.19 10.52 -11.83
N TYR A 284 -9.38 11.59 -11.73
CA TYR A 284 -9.33 12.45 -10.56
C TYR A 284 -9.47 13.91 -11.00
N LEU A 285 -10.61 14.53 -10.67
CA LEU A 285 -10.92 15.92 -10.96
C LEU A 285 -11.28 16.67 -9.68
N ASP A 286 -10.39 17.57 -9.27
CA ASP A 286 -10.61 18.45 -8.12
C ASP A 286 -10.45 19.90 -8.55
N ILE A 287 -11.56 20.63 -8.56
CA ILE A 287 -11.62 22.06 -8.88
C ILE A 287 -12.32 22.85 -7.76
N SER A 288 -12.33 22.28 -6.56
CA SER A 288 -12.99 22.83 -5.39
C SER A 288 -12.40 24.16 -4.93
N ASN A 289 -13.14 24.90 -4.10
CA ASN A 289 -12.73 26.16 -3.51
C ASN A 289 -12.20 27.15 -4.56
N ASN A 290 -13.09 27.51 -5.48
CA ASN A 290 -12.86 28.45 -6.57
C ASN A 290 -14.14 29.31 -6.76
N ASN A 291 -14.19 30.09 -7.83
CA ASN A 291 -15.31 30.95 -8.20
C ASN A 291 -16.01 30.46 -9.50
N LEU A 292 -15.95 29.16 -9.78
CA LEU A 292 -16.53 28.56 -10.99
C LEU A 292 -18.07 28.55 -10.91
N SER A 293 -18.72 28.69 -12.05
CA SER A 293 -20.17 28.83 -12.15
C SER A 293 -20.78 27.98 -13.27
N GLY A 294 -22.10 28.04 -13.37
CA GLY A 294 -22.88 27.42 -14.44
C GLY A 294 -23.75 26.25 -13.96
N ASN A 295 -24.68 25.83 -14.83
CA ASN A 295 -25.66 24.78 -14.52
C ASN A 295 -25.12 23.35 -14.75
N ILE A 296 -24.89 22.58 -13.69
CA ILE A 296 -24.29 21.23 -13.83
C ILE A 296 -25.26 20.18 -14.41
N GLY A 297 -26.58 20.42 -14.34
CA GLY A 297 -27.62 19.48 -14.78
C GLY A 297 -27.99 19.58 -16.26
N GLU A 298 -27.76 20.72 -16.90
CA GLU A 298 -27.93 20.89 -18.36
C GLU A 298 -26.77 20.30 -19.17
N ARG A 299 -25.62 20.07 -18.52
CA ARG A 299 -24.43 19.53 -19.16
C ARG A 299 -24.50 18.01 -19.20
N LYS A 300 -24.21 17.42 -20.36
CA LYS A 300 -23.97 15.99 -20.48
C LYS A 300 -22.57 15.69 -19.97
N TRP A 301 -22.49 14.98 -18.86
CA TRP A 301 -21.26 14.41 -18.34
C TRP A 301 -21.01 13.04 -18.98
N ASP A 302 -19.81 12.85 -19.53
CA ASP A 302 -19.40 11.63 -20.21
C ASP A 302 -17.92 11.34 -19.90
N MET A 303 -17.63 11.10 -18.63
CA MET A 303 -16.27 10.87 -18.12
C MET A 303 -16.14 9.45 -17.58
N PRO A 304 -15.95 8.42 -18.43
CA PRO A 304 -16.06 7.00 -18.06
C PRO A 304 -14.99 6.49 -17.08
N SER A 305 -13.90 7.23 -16.92
CA SER A 305 -12.81 6.88 -16.00
C SER A 305 -12.94 7.55 -14.63
N LEU A 306 -13.95 8.40 -14.40
CA LEU A 306 -14.04 9.23 -13.20
C LEU A 306 -14.20 8.36 -11.94
N GLU A 307 -13.29 8.54 -10.99
CA GLU A 307 -13.26 7.90 -9.67
C GLU A 307 -13.43 8.94 -8.56
N MET A 308 -12.84 10.13 -8.71
CA MET A 308 -12.95 11.23 -7.77
C MET A 308 -13.39 12.52 -8.48
N LEU A 309 -14.49 13.09 -7.99
CA LEU A 309 -15.03 14.37 -8.46
C LEU A 309 -15.28 15.31 -7.28
N ASN A 310 -14.49 16.37 -7.20
CA ASN A 310 -14.68 17.43 -6.21
C ASN A 310 -14.91 18.79 -6.87
N LEU A 311 -16.15 19.28 -6.73
CA LEU A 311 -16.62 20.59 -7.19
C LEU A 311 -16.95 21.52 -6.01
N ALA A 312 -16.59 21.14 -4.79
CA ALA A 312 -17.03 21.80 -3.57
C ALA A 312 -16.66 23.28 -3.52
N THR A 313 -17.40 24.09 -2.78
CA THR A 313 -17.10 25.51 -2.52
C THR A 313 -16.87 26.30 -3.82
N ASN A 314 -17.91 26.36 -4.65
CA ASN A 314 -17.94 27.09 -5.91
C ASN A 314 -19.32 27.80 -6.05
N ARG A 315 -19.65 28.31 -7.24
CA ARG A 315 -20.95 28.91 -7.58
C ARG A 315 -21.72 28.09 -8.60
N PHE A 316 -21.56 26.76 -8.59
CA PHE A 316 -22.34 25.88 -9.46
C PHE A 316 -23.81 25.91 -9.07
N SER A 317 -24.69 25.87 -10.06
CA SER A 317 -26.14 26.00 -9.88
C SER A 317 -26.91 24.94 -10.67
N GLY A 318 -28.24 24.99 -10.58
CA GLY A 318 -29.13 24.07 -11.28
C GLY A 318 -29.26 22.72 -10.59
N LYS A 319 -29.87 21.77 -11.29
CA LYS A 319 -30.17 20.43 -10.76
C LYS A 319 -28.95 19.52 -10.83
N LEU A 320 -28.88 18.54 -9.92
CA LEU A 320 -27.92 17.45 -10.02
C LEU A 320 -28.16 16.63 -11.30
N PRO A 321 -27.11 16.30 -12.09
CA PRO A 321 -27.25 15.45 -13.26
C PRO A 321 -27.56 14.00 -12.84
N TYR A 322 -28.25 13.25 -13.69
CA TYR A 322 -28.58 11.84 -13.42
C TYR A 322 -27.35 10.91 -13.48
N SER A 323 -26.30 11.31 -14.19
CA SER A 323 -25.06 10.55 -14.33
C SER A 323 -23.89 11.49 -14.63
N PHE A 324 -22.70 11.09 -14.17
CA PHE A 324 -21.43 11.75 -14.50
C PHE A 324 -20.65 11.01 -15.61
N GLY A 325 -21.24 9.96 -16.19
CA GLY A 325 -20.62 9.11 -17.21
C GLY A 325 -19.78 7.95 -16.65
N SER A 326 -19.59 7.86 -15.33
CA SER A 326 -18.83 6.79 -14.67
C SER A 326 -19.64 6.11 -13.56
N GLN A 327 -19.51 4.79 -13.47
CA GLN A 327 -19.98 3.96 -12.35
C GLN A 327 -18.86 3.67 -11.33
N LYS A 328 -17.63 4.11 -11.61
CA LYS A 328 -16.45 3.91 -10.76
C LYS A 328 -16.24 5.01 -9.73
N ILE A 329 -17.18 5.95 -9.61
CA ILE A 329 -17.05 7.08 -8.70
C ILE A 329 -17.02 6.56 -7.27
N GLU A 330 -15.92 6.87 -6.59
CA GLU A 330 -15.62 6.55 -5.20
C GLU A 330 -15.87 7.77 -4.29
N ASP A 331 -15.50 8.96 -4.74
CA ASP A 331 -15.65 10.21 -3.98
C ASP A 331 -16.36 11.26 -4.83
N LEU A 332 -17.53 11.70 -4.35
CA LEU A 332 -18.34 12.74 -4.95
C LEU A 332 -18.62 13.85 -3.95
N ASP A 333 -17.93 14.98 -4.11
CA ASP A 333 -18.12 16.17 -3.28
C ASP A 333 -18.59 17.35 -4.12
N LEU A 334 -19.83 17.76 -3.87
CA LEU A 334 -20.51 18.89 -4.52
C LEU A 334 -20.94 19.94 -3.48
N SER A 335 -20.36 19.91 -2.28
CA SER A 335 -20.75 20.76 -1.16
C SER A 335 -20.50 22.25 -1.40
N GLY A 336 -21.18 23.12 -0.67
CA GLY A 336 -20.95 24.57 -0.70
C GLY A 336 -21.16 25.19 -2.08
N ASN A 337 -22.28 24.88 -2.73
CA ASN A 337 -22.66 25.41 -4.04
C ASN A 337 -24.11 25.94 -4.00
N GLU A 338 -24.66 26.31 -5.16
CA GLU A 338 -26.03 26.77 -5.31
C GLU A 338 -26.93 25.73 -5.99
N LEU A 339 -26.66 24.44 -5.77
CA LEU A 339 -27.39 23.34 -6.40
C LEU A 339 -28.81 23.23 -5.84
N SER A 340 -29.78 22.91 -6.70
CA SER A 340 -31.20 22.85 -6.36
C SER A 340 -31.90 21.60 -6.93
N GLY A 341 -33.18 21.43 -6.60
CA GLY A 341 -33.94 20.23 -6.98
C GLY A 341 -33.66 19.05 -6.05
N SER A 342 -34.02 17.85 -6.48
CA SER A 342 -33.92 16.63 -5.69
C SER A 342 -32.65 15.83 -5.96
N ILE A 343 -32.21 15.04 -4.98
CA ILE A 343 -31.15 14.05 -5.15
C ILE A 343 -31.64 12.98 -6.15
N PRO A 344 -30.92 12.70 -7.25
CA PRO A 344 -31.35 11.70 -8.23
C PRO A 344 -31.32 10.28 -7.67
N ARG A 345 -32.41 9.51 -7.88
CA ARG A 345 -32.45 8.06 -7.54
C ARG A 345 -31.34 7.26 -8.20
N SER A 346 -30.88 7.69 -9.37
CA SER A 346 -29.78 7.07 -10.11
C SER A 346 -28.45 7.07 -9.35
N PHE A 347 -28.27 7.89 -8.32
CA PHE A 347 -27.06 7.84 -7.48
C PHE A 347 -26.93 6.52 -6.73
N GLY A 348 -28.03 5.80 -6.49
CA GLY A 348 -27.98 4.42 -5.98
C GLY A 348 -27.28 3.42 -6.92
N SER A 349 -27.07 3.76 -8.19
CA SER A 349 -26.30 2.92 -9.12
C SER A 349 -24.78 3.07 -9.00
N LEU A 350 -24.29 4.03 -8.21
CA LEU A 350 -22.86 4.26 -7.95
C LEU A 350 -22.37 3.26 -6.89
N THR A 351 -22.20 2.00 -7.27
CA THR A 351 -21.88 0.91 -6.32
C THR A 351 -20.48 1.03 -5.71
N GLU A 352 -19.59 1.79 -6.34
CA GLU A 352 -18.22 2.04 -5.88
C GLU A 352 -18.12 3.24 -4.91
N LEU A 353 -19.22 3.98 -4.71
CA LEU A 353 -19.24 5.21 -3.92
C LEU A 353 -18.89 4.94 -2.45
N MET A 354 -17.85 5.62 -1.97
CA MET A 354 -17.34 5.60 -0.60
C MET A 354 -17.66 6.88 0.15
N GLN A 355 -17.70 8.02 -0.54
CA GLN A 355 -18.03 9.32 0.05
C GLN A 355 -19.00 10.08 -0.84
N LEU A 356 -20.04 10.64 -0.22
CA LEU A 356 -20.99 11.52 -0.87
C LEU A 356 -21.27 12.75 0.00
N SER A 357 -20.83 13.90 -0.48
CA SER A 357 -21.02 15.18 0.19
C SER A 357 -21.82 16.14 -0.70
N LEU A 358 -22.99 16.55 -0.20
CA LEU A 358 -23.87 17.55 -0.81
C LEU A 358 -24.17 18.72 0.14
N CYS A 359 -23.41 18.82 1.23
CA CYS A 359 -23.56 19.82 2.28
C CYS A 359 -23.67 21.25 1.73
N GLY A 360 -24.51 22.10 2.34
CA GLY A 360 -24.50 23.54 2.07
C GLY A 360 -24.94 23.86 0.63
N ASN A 361 -26.11 23.36 0.24
CA ASN A 361 -26.74 23.59 -1.05
C ASN A 361 -28.22 24.00 -0.85
N LYS A 362 -28.99 24.10 -1.93
CA LYS A 362 -30.43 24.40 -1.94
C LYS A 362 -31.25 23.17 -2.36
N LEU A 363 -30.79 21.96 -2.01
CA LEU A 363 -31.45 20.71 -2.39
C LEU A 363 -32.75 20.52 -1.62
N THR A 364 -33.76 19.95 -2.29
CA THR A 364 -35.14 19.80 -1.82
C THR A 364 -35.65 18.37 -2.06
N GLY A 365 -36.79 18.01 -1.47
CA GLY A 365 -37.38 16.68 -1.66
C GLY A 365 -36.75 15.62 -0.77
N GLU A 366 -37.09 14.36 -1.03
CA GLU A 366 -36.71 13.24 -0.16
C GLU A 366 -35.32 12.68 -0.47
N ILE A 367 -34.69 12.06 0.54
CA ILE A 367 -33.49 11.27 0.35
C ILE A 367 -33.87 9.94 -0.33
N PRO A 368 -33.31 9.59 -1.50
CA PRO A 368 -33.66 8.35 -2.21
C PRO A 368 -33.30 7.08 -1.42
N GLU A 369 -34.25 6.15 -1.28
CA GLU A 369 -33.98 4.82 -0.69
C GLU A 369 -32.94 4.02 -1.50
N GLU A 370 -32.82 4.28 -2.81
CA GLU A 370 -31.86 3.61 -3.69
C GLU A 370 -30.40 3.83 -3.26
N LEU A 371 -30.07 4.91 -2.53
CA LEU A 371 -28.73 5.15 -1.99
C LEU A 371 -28.27 4.03 -1.04
N SER A 372 -29.19 3.28 -0.44
CA SER A 372 -28.86 2.09 0.37
C SER A 372 -28.18 0.95 -0.41
N SER A 373 -28.20 1.03 -1.75
CA SER A 373 -27.51 0.11 -2.66
C SER A 373 -26.00 0.36 -2.74
N CYS A 374 -25.53 1.55 -2.34
CA CYS A 374 -24.10 1.92 -2.30
C CYS A 374 -23.42 1.26 -1.10
N LYS A 375 -23.15 -0.06 -1.18
CA LYS A 375 -22.64 -0.86 -0.05
C LYS A 375 -21.22 -0.49 0.41
N LYS A 376 -20.48 0.33 -0.33
CA LYS A 376 -19.14 0.84 0.05
C LYS A 376 -19.17 2.22 0.72
N LEU A 377 -20.34 2.85 0.83
CA LEU A 377 -20.44 4.22 1.32
C LEU A 377 -20.10 4.29 2.82
N VAL A 378 -19.02 5.01 3.12
CA VAL A 378 -18.48 5.23 4.46
C VAL A 378 -18.98 6.54 5.04
N SER A 379 -19.09 7.59 4.22
CA SER A 379 -19.46 8.93 4.66
C SER A 379 -20.55 9.53 3.79
N LEU A 380 -21.60 10.05 4.44
CA LEU A 380 -22.71 10.74 3.82
C LEU A 380 -22.96 12.06 4.56
N ASP A 381 -22.77 13.18 3.87
CA ASP A 381 -22.95 14.53 4.41
C ASP A 381 -23.93 15.33 3.54
N PHE A 382 -25.16 15.49 4.03
CA PHE A 382 -26.25 16.26 3.41
C PHE A 382 -26.65 17.49 4.23
N ARG A 383 -25.84 17.91 5.19
CA ARG A 383 -26.20 19.00 6.10
C ARG A 383 -26.46 20.32 5.39
N HIS A 384 -27.19 21.23 6.03
CA HIS A 384 -27.53 22.55 5.48
C HIS A 384 -28.16 22.47 4.07
N ASN A 385 -29.32 21.83 3.99
CA ASN A 385 -30.14 21.78 2.78
C ASN A 385 -31.63 21.97 3.16
N GLN A 386 -32.54 21.74 2.21
CA GLN A 386 -34.00 21.80 2.40
C GLN A 386 -34.62 20.41 2.15
N LEU A 387 -33.90 19.34 2.49
CA LEU A 387 -34.38 17.97 2.31
C LEU A 387 -35.53 17.67 3.28
N SER A 388 -36.53 16.94 2.80
CA SER A 388 -37.76 16.63 3.53
C SER A 388 -38.02 15.12 3.57
N GLY A 389 -39.06 14.69 4.29
CA GLY A 389 -39.41 13.28 4.39
C GLY A 389 -38.55 12.51 5.39
N HIS A 390 -38.56 11.19 5.30
CA HIS A 390 -38.01 10.30 6.32
C HIS A 390 -36.55 9.95 6.06
N ILE A 391 -35.81 9.56 7.11
CA ILE A 391 -34.49 8.94 6.96
C ILE A 391 -34.69 7.54 6.33
N PRO A 392 -34.06 7.22 5.18
CA PRO A 392 -34.21 5.94 4.52
C PRO A 392 -33.92 4.75 5.43
N SER A 393 -34.84 3.80 5.49
CA SER A 393 -34.70 2.64 6.37
C SER A 393 -33.55 1.72 5.92
N GLY A 394 -33.27 1.70 4.61
CA GLY A 394 -32.19 0.94 4.00
C GLY A 394 -30.78 1.36 4.45
N PHE A 395 -30.60 2.55 5.03
CA PHE A 395 -29.31 2.97 5.60
C PHE A 395 -28.85 2.06 6.75
N SER A 396 -29.80 1.38 7.41
CA SER A 396 -29.51 0.39 8.44
C SER A 396 -28.82 -0.89 7.90
N GLU A 397 -28.81 -1.08 6.58
CA GLU A 397 -28.26 -2.27 5.89
C GLU A 397 -26.98 -1.96 5.12
N MET A 398 -26.36 -0.81 5.38
CA MET A 398 -25.12 -0.38 4.74
C MET A 398 -23.93 -0.80 5.60
N PRO A 399 -23.12 -1.78 5.17
CA PRO A 399 -22.20 -2.49 6.07
C PRO A 399 -21.06 -1.62 6.61
N VAL A 400 -20.65 -0.58 5.88
CA VAL A 400 -19.47 0.25 6.20
C VAL A 400 -19.79 1.71 6.47
N LEU A 401 -21.07 2.09 6.59
CA LEU A 401 -21.48 3.48 6.83
C LEU A 401 -21.01 3.92 8.22
N GLY A 402 -20.04 4.82 8.25
CA GLY A 402 -19.37 5.28 9.47
C GLY A 402 -19.73 6.70 9.90
N GLN A 403 -20.01 7.57 8.94
CA GLN A 403 -20.35 8.97 9.18
C GLN A 403 -21.66 9.33 8.47
N LEU A 404 -22.61 9.86 9.23
CA LEU A 404 -23.90 10.30 8.74
C LEU A 404 -24.23 11.69 9.29
N ASP A 405 -24.18 12.70 8.44
CA ASP A 405 -24.61 14.06 8.78
C ASP A 405 -25.80 14.48 7.93
N LEU A 406 -26.95 14.61 8.58
CA LEU A 406 -28.23 15.04 8.00
C LEU A 406 -28.74 16.31 8.69
N SER A 407 -27.89 17.01 9.43
CA SER A 407 -28.29 18.16 10.23
C SER A 407 -28.78 19.34 9.39
N GLU A 408 -29.60 20.21 9.97
CA GLU A 408 -30.09 21.44 9.33
C GLU A 408 -30.80 21.18 8.00
N ASN A 409 -31.87 20.40 8.09
CA ASN A 409 -32.78 20.04 7.01
C ASN A 409 -34.24 20.13 7.51
N GLN A 410 -35.19 19.61 6.74
CA GLN A 410 -36.60 19.49 7.10
C GLN A 410 -37.07 18.04 7.18
N LEU A 411 -36.19 17.13 7.59
CA LEU A 411 -36.50 15.70 7.72
C LEU A 411 -37.52 15.48 8.84
N SER A 412 -38.43 14.52 8.66
CA SER A 412 -39.51 14.21 9.59
C SER A 412 -39.70 12.70 9.76
N GLY A 413 -40.52 12.28 10.71
CA GLY A 413 -40.70 10.87 11.05
C GLY A 413 -39.79 10.39 12.17
N GLU A 414 -39.81 9.07 12.40
CA GLU A 414 -39.00 8.41 13.41
C GLU A 414 -37.62 8.00 12.88
N ILE A 415 -36.62 7.95 13.76
CA ILE A 415 -35.29 7.43 13.44
C ILE A 415 -35.38 5.89 13.31
N PRO A 416 -34.95 5.28 12.19
CA PRO A 416 -34.99 3.83 12.02
C PRO A 416 -34.26 3.10 13.17
N PRO A 417 -34.94 2.26 13.98
CA PRO A 417 -34.33 1.65 15.17
C PRO A 417 -33.14 0.74 14.86
N LYS A 418 -33.10 0.17 13.66
CA LYS A 418 -32.00 -0.67 13.19
C LYS A 418 -30.72 0.14 12.91
N LEU A 419 -30.83 1.44 12.64
CA LEU A 419 -29.68 2.30 12.38
C LEU A 419 -28.75 2.37 13.60
N GLY A 420 -29.32 2.37 14.81
CA GLY A 420 -28.52 2.31 16.04
C GLY A 420 -27.85 0.96 16.32
N LYS A 421 -28.17 -0.10 15.56
CA LYS A 421 -27.49 -1.41 15.68
C LYS A 421 -26.32 -1.55 14.71
N LEU A 422 -26.10 -0.56 13.85
CA LEU A 422 -25.04 -0.61 12.87
C LEU A 422 -23.68 -0.38 13.56
N GLU A 423 -22.87 -1.43 13.63
CA GLU A 423 -21.56 -1.39 14.33
C GLU A 423 -20.54 -0.47 13.66
N SER A 424 -20.66 -0.27 12.35
CA SER A 424 -19.76 0.60 11.59
C SER A 424 -20.03 2.08 11.81
N LEU A 425 -21.24 2.46 12.25
CA LEU A 425 -21.65 3.85 12.44
C LEU A 425 -20.97 4.41 13.69
N VAL A 426 -20.12 5.42 13.49
CA VAL A 426 -19.34 6.06 14.57
C VAL A 426 -19.82 7.48 14.83
N GLN A 427 -20.16 8.21 13.78
CA GLN A 427 -20.54 9.62 13.86
C GLN A 427 -21.91 9.84 13.25
N VAL A 428 -22.82 10.41 14.04
CA VAL A 428 -24.17 10.76 13.60
C VAL A 428 -24.47 12.20 14.02
N ASN A 429 -24.98 12.99 13.09
CA ASN A 429 -25.54 14.30 13.36
C ASN A 429 -26.87 14.45 12.61
N ILE A 430 -27.95 14.68 13.36
CA ILE A 430 -29.32 14.82 12.85
C ILE A 430 -30.00 16.07 13.43
N SER A 431 -29.24 16.97 14.04
CA SER A 431 -29.76 18.18 14.68
C SER A 431 -30.51 19.08 13.71
N HIS A 432 -31.42 19.90 14.23
CA HIS A 432 -32.17 20.91 13.49
C HIS A 432 -32.97 20.31 12.32
N ASN A 433 -33.91 19.44 12.66
CA ASN A 433 -34.87 18.79 11.75
C ASN A 433 -36.27 18.76 12.41
N HIS A 434 -37.20 17.99 11.87
CA HIS A 434 -38.56 17.75 12.41
C HIS A 434 -38.75 16.28 12.82
N LEU A 435 -37.68 15.61 13.26
CA LEU A 435 -37.73 14.22 13.70
C LEU A 435 -38.44 14.10 15.05
N HIS A 436 -39.16 12.99 15.24
CA HIS A 436 -39.87 12.70 16.48
C HIS A 436 -39.71 11.24 16.92
N GLY A 437 -40.17 10.93 18.13
CA GLY A 437 -40.14 9.58 18.68
C GLY A 437 -38.90 9.29 19.52
N THR A 438 -38.58 8.00 19.69
CA THR A 438 -37.56 7.56 20.63
C THR A 438 -36.18 7.51 19.99
N LEU A 439 -35.16 8.07 20.65
CA LEU A 439 -33.77 7.92 20.23
C LEU A 439 -33.31 6.45 20.40
N PRO A 440 -32.67 5.82 19.40
CA PRO A 440 -32.10 4.48 19.54
C PRO A 440 -31.13 4.39 20.72
N SER A 441 -31.22 3.35 21.54
CA SER A 441 -30.39 3.19 22.74
C SER A 441 -29.16 2.29 22.52
N THR A 442 -28.65 2.21 21.30
CA THR A 442 -27.54 1.32 20.91
C THR A 442 -26.56 2.01 19.96
N GLY A 443 -25.34 1.49 19.87
CA GLY A 443 -24.34 1.93 18.88
C GLY A 443 -23.97 3.41 19.01
N ALA A 444 -23.88 4.12 17.87
CA ALA A 444 -23.55 5.55 17.80
C ALA A 444 -24.49 6.47 18.60
N PHE A 445 -25.70 6.02 18.95
CA PHE A 445 -26.70 6.83 19.65
C PHE A 445 -26.63 6.69 21.18
N LEU A 446 -25.79 5.78 21.71
CA LEU A 446 -25.72 5.46 23.13
C LEU A 446 -25.09 6.58 23.96
N ALA A 447 -24.13 7.31 23.39
CA ALA A 447 -23.44 8.46 24.00
C ALA A 447 -23.39 9.63 23.01
N ILE A 448 -24.50 9.87 22.30
CA ILE A 448 -24.57 10.94 21.30
C ILE A 448 -24.59 12.30 22.01
N ASN A 449 -23.80 13.24 21.52
CA ASN A 449 -23.76 14.59 22.07
C ASN A 449 -25.12 15.28 21.87
N ALA A 450 -25.65 15.94 22.91
CA ALA A 450 -26.87 16.74 22.84
C ALA A 450 -26.91 17.69 21.64
N SER A 451 -25.75 18.25 21.23
CA SER A 451 -25.67 19.12 20.05
C SER A 451 -26.07 18.41 18.74
N ALA A 452 -25.81 17.10 18.62
CA ALA A 452 -26.03 16.32 17.41
C ALA A 452 -27.50 15.85 17.22
N VAL A 453 -28.35 16.07 18.22
CA VAL A 453 -29.80 15.74 18.18
C VAL A 453 -30.69 16.96 18.45
N ALA A 454 -30.08 18.10 18.79
CA ALA A 454 -30.77 19.33 19.15
C ALA A 454 -31.78 19.78 18.08
N GLY A 455 -32.82 20.53 18.47
CA GLY A 455 -33.78 21.09 17.53
C GLY A 455 -34.72 20.08 16.87
N ASN A 456 -34.92 18.90 17.47
CA ASN A 456 -35.92 17.89 17.08
C ASN A 456 -36.87 17.59 18.26
N ASP A 457 -38.01 16.92 18.01
CA ASP A 457 -38.98 16.48 19.02
C ASP A 457 -38.71 15.04 19.48
N LEU A 458 -37.46 14.77 19.87
CA LEU A 458 -36.98 13.46 20.28
C LEU A 458 -37.06 13.27 21.80
N CYS A 459 -37.21 12.01 22.24
CA CYS A 459 -37.17 11.63 23.65
C CYS A 459 -36.32 10.37 23.86
N GLY A 460 -35.87 10.11 25.10
CA GLY A 460 -35.03 8.96 25.44
C GLY A 460 -33.54 9.31 25.54
N GLY A 461 -32.65 8.36 25.26
CA GLY A 461 -31.19 8.56 25.37
C GLY A 461 -30.65 8.49 26.80
N ASP A 462 -29.33 8.65 26.93
CA ASP A 462 -28.62 8.78 28.21
C ASP A 462 -28.48 10.25 28.63
N ASP A 463 -27.82 10.51 29.76
CA ASP A 463 -27.60 11.87 30.28
C ASP A 463 -26.81 12.77 29.30
N THR A 464 -26.02 12.19 28.38
CA THR A 464 -25.19 12.95 27.41
C THR A 464 -25.99 13.50 26.22
N SER A 465 -27.13 12.87 25.90
CA SER A 465 -28.04 13.28 24.84
C SER A 465 -28.90 14.51 25.19
N GLY A 466 -29.05 14.83 26.48
CA GLY A 466 -29.82 15.99 26.96
C GLY A 466 -31.33 15.92 26.66
N LEU A 467 -31.86 14.78 26.24
CA LEU A 467 -33.27 14.58 25.87
C LEU A 467 -34.15 14.19 27.07
N SER A 468 -35.45 14.51 27.01
CA SER A 468 -36.41 14.14 28.05
C SER A 468 -36.77 12.64 28.00
N PRO A 469 -37.03 11.98 29.14
CA PRO A 469 -37.50 10.58 29.14
C PRO A 469 -38.85 10.43 28.41
N CYS A 470 -38.97 9.43 27.54
CA CYS A 470 -40.23 9.16 26.85
C CYS A 470 -41.35 8.73 27.82
N LYS A 471 -42.59 9.16 27.54
CA LYS A 471 -43.77 8.76 28.32
C LYS A 471 -44.00 7.24 28.19
N LYS A 472 -43.76 6.48 29.27
CA LYS A 472 -43.92 5.01 29.28
C LYS A 472 -45.39 4.60 29.22
N VAL A 473 -45.75 3.73 28.28
CA VAL A 473 -46.95 2.89 28.35
C VAL A 473 -46.66 1.72 29.31
N LYS A 474 -47.51 1.54 30.34
CA LYS A 474 -47.34 0.51 31.37
C LYS A 474 -47.58 -0.89 30.79
N ASN A 475 -46.58 -1.77 30.82
CA ASN A 475 -46.74 -3.21 30.58
C ASN A 475 -46.61 -4.01 31.90
N PRO A 476 -47.32 -5.15 32.07
CA PRO A 476 -47.54 -5.79 33.37
C PRO A 476 -46.39 -6.70 33.85
N PRO A 477 -46.33 -7.03 35.16
CA PRO A 477 -45.14 -7.49 35.87
C PRO A 477 -44.94 -9.02 35.87
N TRP A 478 -45.26 -9.70 34.76
CA TRP A 478 -45.10 -11.16 34.67
C TRP A 478 -43.76 -11.59 34.04
N ARG A 479 -43.06 -10.67 33.35
CA ARG A 479 -41.79 -10.97 32.67
C ARG A 479 -40.58 -11.17 33.59
N PHE A 480 -40.64 -10.64 34.83
CA PHE A 480 -39.53 -10.74 35.79
C PHE A 480 -39.38 -12.15 36.37
N PHE A 481 -40.48 -12.90 36.54
CA PHE A 481 -40.48 -14.24 37.11
C PHE A 481 -40.01 -15.34 36.14
N ILE A 482 -40.08 -15.10 34.82
CA ILE A 482 -39.61 -16.03 33.79
C ILE A 482 -38.09 -15.90 33.57
N ALA A 483 -37.53 -14.70 33.77
CA ALA A 483 -36.10 -14.44 33.55
C ALA A 483 -35.20 -15.07 34.62
N CYS A 484 -35.63 -15.09 35.89
CA CYS A 484 -34.84 -15.64 36.99
C CYS A 484 -34.74 -17.18 36.97
N THR A 485 -35.77 -17.87 36.47
CA THR A 485 -35.78 -19.34 36.35
C THR A 485 -34.93 -19.83 35.18
N LEU A 486 -34.89 -19.07 34.07
CA LEU A 486 -34.00 -19.33 32.94
C LEU A 486 -32.52 -19.10 33.28
N ALA A 487 -32.19 -18.07 34.07
CA ALA A 487 -30.80 -17.79 34.46
C ALA A 487 -30.18 -18.89 35.35
N ALA A 488 -30.97 -19.48 36.26
CA ALA A 488 -30.52 -20.57 37.12
C ALA A 488 -30.27 -21.87 36.33
N LEU A 489 -31.09 -22.16 35.31
CA LEU A 489 -30.91 -23.31 34.42
C LEU A 489 -29.68 -23.19 33.53
N VAL A 490 -29.34 -21.97 33.10
CA VAL A 490 -28.12 -21.69 32.31
C VAL A 490 -26.85 -21.82 33.15
N LEU A 491 -26.88 -21.41 34.42
CA LEU A 491 -25.72 -21.56 35.31
C LEU A 491 -25.42 -23.03 35.66
N LEU A 492 -26.46 -23.85 35.82
CA LEU A 492 -26.32 -25.29 36.04
C LEU A 492 -25.84 -26.02 34.77
N SER A 493 -26.26 -25.59 33.58
CA SER A 493 -25.77 -26.17 32.32
C SER A 493 -24.31 -25.79 32.03
N LEU A 494 -23.88 -24.57 32.38
CA LEU A 494 -22.49 -24.13 32.27
C LEU A 494 -21.56 -24.88 33.25
N ALA A 495 -22.02 -25.18 34.47
CA ALA A 495 -21.25 -25.98 35.43
C ALA A 495 -21.11 -27.45 34.99
N ALA A 496 -22.18 -28.04 34.44
CA ALA A 496 -22.13 -29.37 33.84
C ALA A 496 -21.23 -29.42 32.59
N PHE A 497 -21.27 -28.37 31.74
CA PHE A 497 -20.38 -28.23 30.60
C PHE A 497 -18.92 -28.06 31.02
N GLY A 498 -18.65 -27.32 32.10
CA GLY A 498 -17.31 -27.21 32.69
C GLY A 498 -16.74 -28.54 33.16
N LEU A 499 -17.56 -29.40 33.80
CA LEU A 499 -17.16 -30.74 34.24
C LEU A 499 -16.96 -31.72 33.07
N VAL A 500 -17.76 -31.60 31.99
CA VAL A 500 -17.59 -32.37 30.75
C VAL A 500 -16.37 -31.90 29.96
N PHE A 501 -16.08 -30.59 29.95
CA PHE A 501 -14.90 -30.03 29.29
C PHE A 501 -13.60 -30.40 30.01
N ILE A 502 -13.61 -30.49 31.35
CA ILE A 502 -12.48 -30.96 32.15
C ILE A 502 -12.28 -32.48 32.02
N ARG A 503 -13.35 -33.28 31.86
CA ARG A 503 -13.27 -34.72 31.52
C ARG A 503 -12.99 -35.01 30.03
N GLY A 504 -13.14 -34.02 29.15
CA GLY A 504 -12.98 -34.16 27.70
C GLY A 504 -11.55 -33.95 27.19
N ARG A 505 -10.62 -33.50 28.04
CA ARG A 505 -9.20 -33.36 27.70
C ARG A 505 -8.49 -34.72 27.81
N ASN A 506 -8.98 -35.72 27.07
CA ASN A 506 -8.22 -36.93 26.82
C ASN A 506 -7.03 -36.54 25.92
N ASN A 507 -5.81 -36.68 26.43
CA ASN A 507 -4.65 -36.73 25.58
C ASN A 507 -4.89 -37.87 24.56
N LEU A 508 -4.87 -37.55 23.26
CA LEU A 508 -4.97 -38.54 22.20
C LEU A 508 -3.68 -39.37 22.22
N GLU A 509 -3.73 -40.54 22.84
CA GLU A 509 -2.61 -41.48 22.85
C GLU A 509 -2.37 -42.04 21.44
N PRO A 510 -1.10 -42.27 21.04
CA PRO A 510 -0.78 -42.88 19.76
C PRO A 510 -1.38 -44.29 19.66
N LYS A 511 -2.09 -44.57 18.56
CA LYS A 511 -2.72 -45.88 18.30
C LYS A 511 -1.73 -46.77 17.56
N ARG A 512 -1.56 -48.02 18.01
CA ARG A 512 -0.83 -49.05 17.28
C ARG A 512 -1.82 -49.95 16.54
N VAL A 513 -1.64 -50.10 15.24
CA VAL A 513 -2.51 -50.90 14.35
C VAL A 513 -1.63 -51.85 13.55
N GLU A 514 -2.02 -53.12 13.47
CA GLU A 514 -1.32 -54.16 12.73
C GLU A 514 -2.13 -54.54 11.49
N ASN A 515 -1.50 -54.51 10.32
CA ASN A 515 -2.09 -54.96 9.05
C ASN A 515 -1.07 -55.79 8.22
N GLU A 516 -1.45 -56.25 7.03
CA GLU A 516 -0.59 -57.06 6.14
C GLU A 516 0.75 -56.35 5.78
N ASP A 517 0.75 -55.01 5.82
CA ASP A 517 1.92 -54.19 5.54
C ASP A 517 2.82 -53.95 6.78
N GLY A 518 2.42 -54.31 8.00
CA GLY A 518 3.24 -54.26 9.22
C GLY A 518 2.56 -53.58 10.42
N ILE A 519 3.33 -53.30 11.49
CA ILE A 519 2.84 -52.56 12.67
C ILE A 519 3.01 -51.06 12.43
N TRP A 520 1.89 -50.33 12.40
CA TRP A 520 1.82 -48.90 12.24
C TRP A 520 1.49 -48.20 13.55
N GLU A 521 2.21 -47.12 13.84
CA GLU A 521 1.91 -46.20 14.92
C GLU A 521 1.31 -44.92 14.33
N LEU A 522 0.05 -44.65 14.69
CA LEU A 522 -0.73 -43.51 14.23
C LEU A 522 -0.91 -42.50 15.36
N GLN A 523 -0.46 -41.28 15.12
CA GLN A 523 -0.65 -40.15 16.01
C GLN A 523 -1.47 -39.08 15.29
N PHE A 524 -2.71 -38.86 15.75
CA PHE A 524 -3.58 -37.80 15.24
C PHE A 524 -3.70 -36.66 16.25
N PHE A 525 -3.76 -35.42 15.75
CA PHE A 525 -3.86 -34.22 16.57
C PHE A 525 -5.29 -33.69 16.70
N ASP A 526 -6.24 -34.34 16.03
CA ASP A 526 -7.67 -34.02 16.08
C ASP A 526 -8.49 -35.27 16.44
N SER A 527 -9.33 -35.13 17.47
CA SER A 527 -10.15 -36.22 18.01
C SER A 527 -11.21 -36.73 17.04
N LYS A 528 -11.70 -35.88 16.12
CA LYS A 528 -12.66 -36.28 15.08
C LYS A 528 -11.96 -37.13 14.02
N VAL A 529 -10.75 -36.72 13.62
CA VAL A 529 -9.97 -37.43 12.60
C VAL A 529 -9.47 -38.77 13.13
N SER A 530 -9.02 -38.83 14.39
CA SER A 530 -8.59 -40.07 15.04
C SER A 530 -9.64 -41.18 15.03
N LYS A 531 -10.93 -40.83 14.92
CA LYS A 531 -12.05 -41.77 14.85
C LYS A 531 -12.45 -42.14 13.41
N SER A 532 -12.04 -41.35 12.41
CA SER A 532 -12.51 -41.49 11.03
C SER A 532 -11.46 -41.98 10.05
N VAL A 533 -10.19 -41.59 10.20
CA VAL A 533 -9.11 -41.95 9.27
C VAL A 533 -8.34 -43.16 9.81
N THR A 534 -8.26 -44.22 9.01
CA THR A 534 -7.46 -45.42 9.32
C THR A 534 -6.20 -45.49 8.46
N ILE A 535 -5.28 -46.39 8.79
CA ILE A 535 -4.09 -46.63 7.96
C ILE A 535 -4.47 -47.21 6.59
N ASP A 536 -5.57 -47.98 6.53
CA ASP A 536 -6.08 -48.58 5.31
C ASP A 536 -6.79 -47.57 4.40
N ASP A 537 -7.11 -46.37 4.89
CA ASP A 537 -7.49 -45.23 4.04
C ASP A 537 -6.25 -44.53 3.44
N ILE A 538 -5.13 -44.50 4.18
CA ILE A 538 -3.92 -43.72 3.86
C ILE A 538 -3.03 -44.44 2.85
N ILE A 539 -2.78 -45.75 3.05
CA ILE A 539 -1.86 -46.53 2.21
C ILE A 539 -2.37 -46.62 0.75
N PRO A 540 -3.65 -46.97 0.48
CA PRO A 540 -4.17 -46.98 -0.89
C PRO A 540 -4.17 -45.60 -1.52
N SER A 541 -4.50 -44.53 -0.77
CA SER A 541 -4.46 -43.15 -1.28
C SER A 541 -3.06 -42.74 -1.77
N ALA A 542 -1.99 -43.29 -1.19
CA ALA A 542 -0.62 -43.11 -1.67
C ALA A 542 -0.29 -44.01 -2.89
N LYS A 543 -0.92 -45.20 -3.00
CA LYS A 543 -0.68 -46.19 -4.07
C LYS A 543 -1.55 -45.96 -5.33
N GLU A 544 -2.81 -45.51 -5.22
CA GLU A 544 -3.81 -45.45 -6.31
C GLU A 544 -3.43 -44.48 -7.46
N VAL A 545 -2.68 -43.41 -7.17
CA VAL A 545 -2.25 -42.42 -8.18
C VAL A 545 -0.98 -42.84 -8.94
N SER A 546 -0.24 -43.83 -8.42
CA SER A 546 0.96 -44.38 -9.09
C SER A 546 0.64 -45.08 -10.41
N VAL A 547 -0.61 -45.52 -10.62
CA VAL A 547 -1.07 -46.20 -11.84
C VAL A 547 -1.56 -45.21 -12.92
N ILE A 548 -2.06 -44.03 -12.54
CA ILE A 548 -2.70 -43.06 -13.47
C ILE A 548 -1.72 -41.99 -13.99
N SER A 549 -0.48 -41.93 -13.46
CA SER A 549 0.51 -40.96 -13.93
C SER A 549 1.91 -41.54 -14.07
N LYS A 550 2.14 -42.27 -15.18
CA LYS A 550 3.49 -42.47 -15.75
C LYS A 550 4.10 -41.11 -16.10
N GLY A 551 4.72 -40.45 -15.12
CA GLY A 551 5.41 -39.17 -15.31
C GLY A 551 5.46 -38.23 -14.09
N LYS A 552 4.75 -38.49 -12.98
CA LYS A 552 4.83 -37.63 -11.78
C LYS A 552 5.88 -38.13 -10.78
N LYS A 553 6.68 -37.20 -10.24
CA LYS A 553 7.88 -37.44 -9.41
C LYS A 553 7.54 -37.83 -7.97
N LEU A 554 8.44 -38.63 -7.37
CA LEU A 554 8.43 -39.13 -5.98
C LEU A 554 8.28 -37.98 -4.96
N GLY A 555 7.34 -38.08 -4.00
CA GLY A 555 7.12 -37.08 -2.93
C GLY A 555 6.02 -36.02 -3.18
N THR A 556 5.19 -36.19 -4.23
CA THR A 556 4.04 -35.31 -4.52
C THR A 556 2.89 -35.59 -3.55
N PRO A 557 2.21 -34.57 -2.98
CA PRO A 557 1.06 -34.78 -2.10
C PRO A 557 -0.10 -35.49 -2.82
N PHE A 558 -0.70 -36.47 -2.18
CA PHE A 558 -1.81 -37.28 -2.71
C PHE A 558 -3.12 -36.97 -1.98
N LYS A 559 -4.22 -36.86 -2.72
CA LYS A 559 -5.54 -36.64 -2.13
C LYS A 559 -6.14 -37.99 -1.68
N GLY A 560 -6.43 -38.11 -0.39
CA GLY A 560 -7.13 -39.25 0.19
C GLY A 560 -8.52 -38.88 0.68
N LYS A 561 -9.39 -39.88 0.80
CA LYS A 561 -10.75 -39.75 1.33
C LYS A 561 -11.02 -40.88 2.31
N SER A 562 -11.46 -40.54 3.52
CA SER A 562 -11.84 -41.52 4.56
C SER A 562 -13.15 -42.20 4.19
N VAL A 563 -13.19 -43.52 4.36
CA VAL A 563 -14.39 -44.35 4.10
C VAL A 563 -15.50 -44.09 5.12
N VAL A 564 -15.16 -43.71 6.35
CA VAL A 564 -16.12 -43.64 7.47
C VAL A 564 -16.95 -42.34 7.48
N ASN A 565 -16.36 -41.20 7.10
CA ASN A 565 -16.99 -39.88 7.25
C ASN A 565 -16.78 -38.93 6.05
N ASP A 566 -16.36 -39.45 4.89
CA ASP A 566 -16.08 -38.66 3.68
C ASP A 566 -15.02 -37.54 3.86
N LEU A 567 -14.24 -37.60 4.94
CA LEU A 567 -13.23 -36.60 5.26
C LEU A 567 -12.09 -36.66 4.24
N GLN A 568 -11.82 -35.53 3.59
CA GLN A 568 -10.73 -35.40 2.62
C GLN A 568 -9.45 -34.95 3.32
N PHE A 569 -8.33 -35.56 2.93
CA PHE A 569 -7.00 -35.25 3.48
C PHE A 569 -5.93 -35.33 2.40
N VAL A 570 -4.75 -34.77 2.71
CA VAL A 570 -3.59 -34.81 1.83
C VAL A 570 -2.49 -35.64 2.49
N VAL A 571 -2.03 -36.68 1.81
CA VAL A 571 -0.95 -37.56 2.27
C VAL A 571 0.34 -37.19 1.59
N LYS A 572 1.41 -37.02 2.38
CA LYS A 572 2.77 -36.89 1.89
C LYS A 572 3.62 -38.04 2.41
N GLU A 573 4.13 -38.85 1.49
CA GLU A 573 5.06 -39.95 1.79
C GLU A 573 6.45 -39.43 2.11
N MET A 574 7.09 -40.07 3.10
CA MET A 574 8.44 -39.77 3.55
C MET A 574 9.42 -40.84 3.05
N THR A 575 10.48 -40.41 2.38
CA THR A 575 11.55 -41.29 1.88
C THR A 575 12.64 -41.50 2.94
N ASP A 576 13.26 -42.67 2.94
CA ASP A 576 14.43 -43.02 3.78
C ASP A 576 14.16 -42.90 5.29
N VAL A 577 13.10 -43.56 5.76
CA VAL A 577 12.65 -43.55 7.16
C VAL A 577 13.75 -43.99 8.14
N SER A 578 14.69 -44.82 7.68
CA SER A 578 15.85 -45.31 8.44
C SER A 578 16.87 -44.23 8.81
N SER A 579 16.94 -43.11 8.07
CA SER A 579 17.90 -42.02 8.32
C SER A 579 17.31 -40.88 9.15
N ILE A 580 16.02 -40.94 9.52
CA ILE A 580 15.32 -39.90 10.27
C ILE A 580 15.62 -40.05 11.78
N PRO A 581 16.21 -39.03 12.44
CA PRO A 581 16.54 -39.10 13.86
C PRO A 581 15.26 -39.15 14.73
N ALA A 582 15.33 -39.80 15.89
CA ALA A 582 14.19 -39.92 16.80
C ALA A 582 13.64 -38.56 17.29
N SER A 583 14.51 -37.53 17.37
CA SER A 583 14.14 -36.15 17.73
C SER A 583 13.18 -35.51 16.73
N PHE A 584 13.30 -35.83 15.44
CA PHE A 584 12.43 -35.32 14.37
C PHE A 584 10.96 -35.62 14.67
N TRP A 585 10.64 -36.84 15.07
CA TRP A 585 9.24 -37.22 15.35
C TRP A 585 8.63 -36.45 16.52
N SER A 586 9.45 -36.09 17.51
CA SER A 586 9.01 -35.23 18.61
C SER A 586 8.73 -33.80 18.13
N GLU A 587 9.60 -33.25 17.27
CA GLU A 587 9.43 -31.93 16.66
C GLU A 587 8.18 -31.86 15.76
N ILE A 588 7.93 -32.87 14.92
CA ILE A 588 6.73 -32.92 14.08
C ILE A 588 5.45 -33.04 14.92
N ALA A 589 5.49 -33.80 16.01
CA ALA A 589 4.37 -33.90 16.93
C ALA A 589 4.07 -32.57 17.67
N GLN A 590 5.07 -31.70 17.84
CA GLN A 590 4.85 -30.33 18.32
C GLN A 590 4.22 -29.45 17.23
N ILE A 591 4.69 -29.57 15.98
CA ILE A 591 4.14 -28.84 14.83
C ILE A 591 2.67 -29.23 14.59
N GLY A 592 2.31 -30.50 14.77
CA GLY A 592 0.92 -30.99 14.67
C GLY A 592 -0.05 -30.38 15.68
N LYS A 593 0.45 -29.79 16.77
CA LYS A 593 -0.37 -29.07 17.77
C LYS A 593 -0.59 -27.60 17.41
N LEU A 594 0.10 -27.07 16.41
CA LEU A 594 -0.04 -25.66 16.01
C LEU A 594 -1.39 -25.42 15.35
N HIS A 595 -2.03 -24.33 15.75
CA HIS A 595 -3.30 -23.87 15.19
C HIS A 595 -3.16 -22.40 14.83
N HIS A 596 -3.16 -22.10 13.53
CA HIS A 596 -3.13 -20.74 13.01
C HIS A 596 -4.01 -20.66 11.75
N PRO A 597 -4.85 -19.61 11.58
CA PRO A 597 -5.77 -19.51 10.45
C PRO A 597 -5.05 -19.43 9.09
N ASN A 598 -3.80 -18.95 9.03
CA ASN A 598 -3.05 -18.83 7.78
C ASN A 598 -1.98 -19.92 7.56
N ILE A 599 -2.06 -21.06 8.26
CA ILE A 599 -1.12 -22.19 8.11
C ILE A 599 -1.91 -23.47 7.87
N VAL A 600 -1.45 -24.33 6.95
CA VAL A 600 -2.06 -25.64 6.69
C VAL A 600 -1.88 -26.55 7.90
N LYS A 601 -2.98 -27.09 8.43
CA LYS A 601 -2.98 -27.96 9.60
C LYS A 601 -2.40 -29.34 9.26
N LEU A 602 -1.39 -29.75 10.02
CA LEU A 602 -0.96 -31.16 10.09
C LEU A 602 -1.94 -31.90 11.00
N ILE A 603 -2.65 -32.87 10.44
CA ILE A 603 -3.70 -33.62 11.14
C ILE A 603 -3.16 -34.88 11.81
N GLY A 604 -2.15 -35.53 11.22
CA GLY A 604 -1.57 -36.73 11.82
C GLY A 604 -0.26 -37.21 11.19
N ILE A 605 0.38 -38.13 11.91
CA ILE A 605 1.63 -38.79 11.53
C ILE A 605 1.37 -40.30 11.61
N CYS A 606 1.79 -41.03 10.58
CA CYS A 606 1.76 -42.49 10.56
C CYS A 606 3.18 -43.01 10.32
N ARG A 607 3.67 -43.93 11.16
CA ARG A 607 5.01 -44.51 11.02
C ARG A 607 5.00 -46.04 11.16
N SER A 608 5.83 -46.71 10.37
CA SER A 608 6.17 -48.13 10.52
C SER A 608 7.64 -48.34 10.16
N ASN A 609 8.09 -49.59 10.28
CA ASN A 609 9.40 -50.02 9.78
C ASN A 609 9.51 -50.00 8.23
N LYS A 610 8.38 -49.96 7.51
CA LYS A 610 8.35 -49.97 6.03
C LYS A 610 8.12 -48.60 5.40
N GLY A 611 7.62 -47.61 6.15
CA GLY A 611 7.32 -46.29 5.61
C GLY A 611 6.79 -45.30 6.65
N ALA A 612 6.74 -44.02 6.29
CA ALA A 612 6.12 -42.99 7.11
C ALA A 612 5.33 -41.99 6.26
N TYR A 613 4.19 -41.55 6.77
CA TYR A 613 3.26 -40.65 6.10
C TYR A 613 2.89 -39.46 6.99
N LEU A 614 2.84 -38.28 6.38
CA LEU A 614 2.31 -37.07 6.99
C LEU A 614 0.95 -36.78 6.39
N VAL A 615 -0.04 -36.54 7.25
CA VAL A 615 -1.43 -36.32 6.85
C VAL A 615 -1.81 -34.88 7.17
N TYR A 616 -2.06 -34.09 6.14
CA TYR A 616 -2.49 -32.70 6.22
C TYR A 616 -3.98 -32.55 5.93
N GLU A 617 -4.56 -31.43 6.37
CA GLU A 617 -5.91 -31.07 5.96
C GLU A 617 -5.99 -30.83 4.46
N TYR A 618 -7.11 -31.25 3.86
CA TYR A 618 -7.43 -30.87 2.50
C TYR A 618 -8.06 -29.48 2.49
N ILE A 619 -7.48 -28.57 1.71
CA ILE A 619 -7.99 -27.22 1.51
C ILE A 619 -8.49 -27.12 0.08
N GLU A 620 -9.78 -26.81 -0.06
CA GLU A 620 -10.37 -26.47 -1.35
C GLU A 620 -9.95 -25.05 -1.72
N GLY A 621 -9.11 -24.92 -2.75
CA GLY A 621 -8.48 -23.67 -3.13
C GLY A 621 -7.56 -23.80 -4.33
N LYS A 622 -6.92 -22.69 -4.70
CA LYS A 622 -5.93 -22.63 -5.79
C LYS A 622 -4.59 -22.15 -5.26
N ILE A 623 -3.50 -22.51 -5.94
CA ILE A 623 -2.16 -22.08 -5.58
C ILE A 623 -2.00 -20.60 -5.97
N LEU A 624 -1.35 -19.79 -5.12
CA LEU A 624 -1.18 -18.36 -5.34
C LEU A 624 -0.52 -18.05 -6.69
N GLY A 625 0.54 -18.77 -7.06
CA GLY A 625 1.26 -18.60 -8.33
C GLY A 625 0.37 -18.79 -9.58
N GLU A 626 -0.73 -19.55 -9.49
CA GLU A 626 -1.64 -19.78 -10.62
C GLU A 626 -2.67 -18.67 -10.80
N ILE A 627 -3.00 -17.95 -9.72
CA ILE A 627 -4.13 -17.00 -9.72
C ILE A 627 -3.72 -15.55 -9.52
N LEU A 628 -2.46 -15.30 -9.14
CA LEU A 628 -1.98 -13.97 -8.73
C LEU A 628 -2.36 -12.88 -9.74
N HIS A 629 -2.16 -13.15 -11.03
CA HIS A 629 -2.46 -12.19 -12.11
C HIS A 629 -3.95 -11.82 -12.20
N ASN A 630 -4.88 -12.60 -11.63
CA ASN A 630 -6.32 -12.31 -11.66
C ASN A 630 -6.85 -11.74 -10.33
N LEU A 631 -5.98 -11.38 -9.39
CA LEU A 631 -6.37 -10.86 -8.08
C LEU A 631 -6.38 -9.33 -8.04
N SER A 632 -7.42 -8.76 -7.41
CA SER A 632 -7.51 -7.34 -7.04
C SER A 632 -6.52 -6.97 -5.94
N TRP A 633 -6.22 -5.68 -5.79
CA TRP A 633 -5.32 -5.17 -4.75
C TRP A 633 -5.77 -5.58 -3.34
N GLU A 634 -7.07 -5.46 -3.02
CA GLU A 634 -7.57 -5.80 -1.67
C GLU A 634 -7.38 -7.29 -1.34
N ARG A 635 -7.49 -8.17 -2.34
CA ARG A 635 -7.18 -9.60 -2.19
C ARG A 635 -5.68 -9.82 -2.02
N ARG A 636 -4.85 -9.18 -2.84
CA ARG A 636 -3.38 -9.25 -2.74
C ARG A 636 -2.87 -8.74 -1.38
N ARG A 637 -3.47 -7.67 -0.86
CA ARG A 637 -3.26 -7.13 0.49
C ARG A 637 -3.62 -8.14 1.57
N THR A 638 -4.82 -8.73 1.51
CA THR A 638 -5.27 -9.73 2.49
C THR A 638 -4.31 -10.92 2.53
N ILE A 639 -3.83 -11.34 1.34
CA ILE A 639 -2.84 -12.40 1.19
C ILE A 639 -1.50 -12.00 1.85
N ALA A 640 -0.97 -10.81 1.55
CA ALA A 640 0.27 -10.31 2.14
C ALA A 640 0.20 -10.26 3.68
N ILE A 641 -0.91 -9.77 4.23
CA ILE A 641 -1.13 -9.70 5.69
C ILE A 641 -1.22 -11.10 6.29
N GLY A 642 -1.99 -12.02 5.68
CA GLY A 642 -2.17 -13.37 6.20
C GLY A 642 -0.86 -14.17 6.21
N ILE A 643 -0.03 -14.03 5.18
CA ILE A 643 1.31 -14.62 5.14
C ILE A 643 2.21 -14.00 6.23
N ALA A 644 2.21 -12.67 6.37
CA ALA A 644 3.01 -11.99 7.39
C ALA A 644 2.61 -12.40 8.83
N LYS A 645 1.30 -12.60 9.08
CA LYS A 645 0.79 -13.13 10.35
C LYS A 645 1.26 -14.55 10.61
N ALA A 646 1.24 -15.41 9.58
CA ALA A 646 1.77 -16.77 9.67
C ALA A 646 3.26 -16.77 10.01
N LEU A 647 4.08 -15.96 9.32
CA LEU A 647 5.51 -15.84 9.59
C LEU A 647 5.79 -15.28 10.99
N ARG A 648 5.05 -14.26 11.43
CA ARG A 648 5.16 -13.74 12.80
C ARG A 648 4.87 -14.82 13.84
N PHE A 649 3.83 -15.62 13.63
CA PHE A 649 3.50 -16.74 14.51
C PHE A 649 4.63 -17.77 14.57
N LEU A 650 5.13 -18.20 13.39
CA LEU A 650 6.16 -19.23 13.28
C LEU A 650 7.51 -18.81 13.84
N HIS A 651 7.97 -17.58 13.57
CA HIS A 651 9.28 -17.10 14.02
C HIS A 651 9.26 -16.58 15.47
N SER A 652 8.19 -15.90 15.89
CA SER A 652 8.19 -15.18 17.17
C SER A 652 7.40 -15.85 18.30
N TYR A 653 6.42 -16.71 17.99
CA TYR A 653 5.57 -17.35 19.01
C TYR A 653 5.87 -18.84 19.22
N CYS A 654 6.60 -19.47 18.31
CA CYS A 654 7.13 -20.82 18.47
C CYS A 654 8.53 -20.78 19.11
N SER A 655 8.83 -21.70 20.01
CA SER A 655 10.14 -21.81 20.67
C SER A 655 10.63 -23.26 20.62
N PRO A 656 11.67 -23.59 19.82
CA PRO A 656 12.39 -22.69 18.91
C PRO A 656 11.51 -22.22 17.73
N GLY A 657 11.88 -21.09 17.12
CA GLY A 657 11.20 -20.56 15.94
C GLY A 657 11.19 -21.57 14.79
N ILE A 658 10.07 -21.66 14.08
CA ILE A 658 9.88 -22.63 12.99
C ILE A 658 10.15 -21.94 11.65
N LEU A 659 11.06 -22.50 10.87
CA LEU A 659 11.42 -21.99 9.55
C LEU A 659 10.58 -22.63 8.44
N VAL A 660 10.20 -21.84 7.44
CA VAL A 660 9.42 -22.29 6.28
C VAL A 660 10.33 -22.85 5.19
N GLY A 661 11.48 -22.21 4.98
CA GLY A 661 12.54 -22.62 4.07
C GLY A 661 12.43 -22.05 2.66
N ASN A 662 11.51 -22.57 1.85
CA ASN A 662 11.29 -22.10 0.48
C ASN A 662 10.00 -21.27 0.41
N MET A 663 10.10 -19.99 0.76
CA MET A 663 8.96 -19.08 0.75
C MET A 663 8.67 -18.63 -0.70
N SER A 664 7.83 -19.39 -1.42
CA SER A 664 7.39 -19.10 -2.80
C SER A 664 5.86 -19.09 -2.93
N PRO A 665 5.30 -18.51 -4.01
CA PRO A 665 3.86 -18.53 -4.27
C PRO A 665 3.25 -19.94 -4.30
N ASP A 666 4.02 -20.95 -4.74
CA ASP A 666 3.57 -22.34 -4.81
C ASP A 666 3.27 -22.98 -3.45
N ARG A 667 3.72 -22.35 -2.36
CA ARG A 667 3.49 -22.81 -0.99
C ARG A 667 2.26 -22.20 -0.34
N VAL A 668 1.60 -21.28 -1.02
CA VAL A 668 0.44 -20.56 -0.49
C VAL A 668 -0.81 -21.02 -1.24
N ILE A 669 -1.71 -21.69 -0.53
CA ILE A 669 -3.01 -22.07 -1.04
C ILE A 669 -4.00 -20.96 -0.67
N ILE A 670 -4.73 -20.43 -1.64
CA ILE A 670 -5.81 -19.49 -1.42
C ILE A 670 -7.10 -20.28 -1.33
N ASP A 671 -7.68 -20.34 -0.13
CA ASP A 671 -8.90 -21.12 0.13
C ASP A 671 -10.16 -20.45 -0.47
N GLY A 672 -11.30 -21.15 -0.42
CA GLY A 672 -12.58 -20.64 -0.93
C GLY A 672 -13.08 -19.33 -0.29
N LYS A 673 -12.45 -18.87 0.81
CA LYS A 673 -12.73 -17.58 1.46
C LYS A 673 -11.68 -16.51 1.13
N TYR A 674 -10.77 -16.79 0.19
CA TYR A 674 -9.64 -15.94 -0.20
C TYR A 674 -8.60 -15.73 0.91
N GLU A 675 -8.55 -16.61 1.91
CA GLU A 675 -7.53 -16.55 2.96
C GLU A 675 -6.28 -17.35 2.53
N PRO A 676 -5.06 -16.80 2.73
CA PRO A 676 -3.84 -17.52 2.41
C PRO A 676 -3.56 -18.61 3.46
N ARG A 677 -3.20 -19.80 2.99
CA ARG A 677 -2.85 -20.98 3.79
C ARG A 677 -1.43 -21.41 3.43
N LEU A 678 -0.49 -21.12 4.33
CA LEU A 678 0.92 -21.40 4.14
C LEU A 678 1.24 -22.88 4.43
N THR A 679 1.87 -23.55 3.48
CA THR A 679 2.32 -24.94 3.61
C THR A 679 3.77 -25.00 4.12
N LEU A 680 3.99 -25.66 5.25
CA LEU A 680 5.30 -25.75 5.89
C LEU A 680 6.23 -26.80 5.24
N CYS A 681 7.53 -26.52 5.23
CA CYS A 681 8.55 -27.56 5.06
C CYS A 681 9.01 -27.98 6.46
N LEU A 682 8.94 -29.26 6.78
CA LEU A 682 9.32 -29.72 8.11
C LEU A 682 10.86 -29.83 8.25
N PRO A 683 11.45 -29.31 9.35
CA PRO A 683 12.89 -29.32 9.58
C PRO A 683 13.40 -30.73 9.92
N GLY A 684 14.62 -31.09 9.50
CA GLY A 684 15.27 -32.38 9.78
C GLY A 684 15.19 -33.43 8.66
N LEU A 685 14.31 -33.22 7.67
CA LEU A 685 14.57 -33.72 6.32
C LEU A 685 15.67 -32.82 5.74
N GLY A 686 16.92 -33.29 5.68
CA GLY A 686 17.86 -32.73 4.71
C GLY A 686 17.10 -32.70 3.39
N CYS A 687 16.83 -31.50 2.86
CA CYS A 687 15.93 -31.33 1.73
C CYS A 687 16.28 -32.38 0.68
N VAL A 688 15.45 -33.41 0.51
CA VAL A 688 15.62 -34.39 -0.58
C VAL A 688 15.39 -33.71 -1.93
N GLU A 689 15.07 -32.41 -1.90
CA GLU A 689 15.20 -31.46 -2.99
C GLU A 689 16.41 -30.52 -2.86
N ASN A 690 17.57 -30.92 -2.33
CA ASN A 690 18.75 -30.02 -2.25
C ASN A 690 19.10 -29.39 -3.62
N LYS A 691 18.84 -30.11 -4.73
CA LYS A 691 18.95 -29.57 -6.10
C LYS A 691 17.83 -28.59 -6.47
N ARG A 692 16.61 -28.77 -5.96
CA ARG A 692 15.40 -27.98 -6.30
C ARG A 692 15.21 -26.75 -5.42
N PHE A 693 15.60 -26.85 -4.15
CA PHE A 693 15.69 -25.77 -3.18
C PHE A 693 16.71 -24.73 -3.66
N ILE A 694 17.93 -25.17 -4.02
CA ILE A 694 18.96 -24.26 -4.56
C ILE A 694 18.54 -23.65 -5.91
N SER A 695 17.72 -24.36 -6.72
CA SER A 695 17.23 -23.84 -7.99
C SER A 695 15.99 -22.93 -7.87
N SER A 696 15.40 -22.76 -6.68
CA SER A 696 14.25 -21.88 -6.51
C SER A 696 14.67 -20.42 -6.58
N ALA A 697 14.04 -19.65 -7.46
CA ALA A 697 14.28 -18.22 -7.61
C ALA A 697 13.98 -17.41 -6.33
N TYR A 698 13.17 -17.97 -5.43
CA TYR A 698 12.71 -17.34 -4.19
C TYR A 698 13.64 -17.55 -2.98
N VAL A 699 14.65 -18.42 -3.12
CA VAL A 699 15.62 -18.64 -2.04
C VAL A 699 16.62 -17.50 -1.97
N ALA A 700 16.85 -17.02 -0.75
CA ALA A 700 17.78 -15.93 -0.47
C ALA A 700 19.20 -16.27 -0.95
N PRO A 701 19.96 -15.30 -1.52
CA PRO A 701 21.29 -15.56 -2.07
C PRO A 701 22.21 -16.27 -1.08
N GLU A 702 22.21 -15.84 0.19
CA GLU A 702 23.03 -16.44 1.23
C GLU A 702 22.71 -17.92 1.53
N ALA A 703 21.47 -18.33 1.30
CA ALA A 703 20.96 -19.64 1.70
C ALA A 703 21.24 -20.64 0.58
N ARG A 704 21.41 -20.15 -0.66
CA ARG A 704 21.97 -20.93 -1.76
C ARG A 704 23.46 -21.23 -1.54
N GLU A 705 24.20 -20.29 -0.97
CA GLU A 705 25.64 -20.41 -0.75
C GLU A 705 25.98 -21.23 0.52
N SER A 706 25.41 -20.84 1.67
CA SER A 706 25.68 -21.50 2.96
C SER A 706 24.94 -22.82 3.15
N LYS A 707 23.84 -23.02 2.41
CA LYS A 707 22.84 -24.10 2.62
C LYS A 707 22.11 -24.03 3.96
N ASP A 708 22.35 -23.01 4.76
CA ASP A 708 21.68 -22.78 6.02
C ASP A 708 20.48 -21.84 5.81
N ILE A 709 19.31 -22.30 6.29
CA ILE A 709 18.07 -21.54 6.25
C ILE A 709 17.93 -20.80 7.57
N THR A 710 17.60 -19.51 7.51
CA THR A 710 17.34 -18.68 8.67
C THR A 710 15.99 -17.99 8.56
N GLU A 711 15.50 -17.41 9.66
CA GLU A 711 14.30 -16.56 9.62
C GLU A 711 14.43 -15.45 8.58
N LYS A 712 15.63 -14.88 8.42
CA LYS A 712 15.91 -13.82 7.44
C LYS A 712 15.82 -14.31 5.99
N SER A 713 16.05 -15.60 5.76
CA SER A 713 15.90 -16.23 4.45
C SER A 713 14.42 -16.37 4.07
N ASP A 714 13.55 -16.70 5.04
CA ASP A 714 12.09 -16.70 4.85
C ASP A 714 11.57 -15.28 4.55
N ILE A 715 12.09 -14.26 5.26
CA ILE A 715 11.73 -12.84 5.01
C ILE A 715 12.10 -12.40 3.59
N TYR A 716 13.21 -12.88 3.04
CA TYR A 716 13.60 -12.57 1.67
C TYR A 716 12.64 -13.16 0.64
N GLY A 717 12.30 -14.45 0.77
CA GLY A 717 11.32 -15.08 -0.13
C GLY A 717 9.94 -14.42 0.00
N PHE A 718 9.56 -14.00 1.21
CA PHE A 718 8.36 -13.18 1.40
C PHE A 718 8.46 -11.81 0.70
N GLY A 719 9.62 -11.15 0.74
CA GLY A 719 9.85 -9.91 0.01
C GLY A 719 9.69 -10.06 -1.51
N LEU A 720 10.12 -11.19 -2.08
CA LEU A 720 9.88 -11.49 -3.50
C LEU A 720 8.40 -11.72 -3.82
N ILE A 721 7.67 -12.42 -2.94
CA ILE A 721 6.21 -12.56 -3.06
C ILE A 721 5.54 -11.18 -2.99
N LEU A 722 6.00 -10.27 -2.14
CA LEU A 722 5.47 -8.90 -2.08
C LEU A 722 5.71 -8.14 -3.39
N ILE A 723 6.91 -8.25 -3.98
CA ILE A 723 7.18 -7.65 -5.29
C ILE A 723 6.23 -8.26 -6.31
N GLU A 724 6.10 -9.58 -6.41
CA GLU A 724 5.19 -10.23 -7.35
C GLU A 724 3.72 -9.81 -7.16
N LEU A 725 3.25 -9.71 -5.91
CA LEU A 725 1.90 -9.20 -5.61
C LEU A 725 1.71 -7.75 -6.08
N LEU A 726 2.74 -6.91 -6.00
CA LEU A 726 2.69 -5.52 -6.44
C LEU A 726 2.78 -5.38 -7.96
N THR A 727 3.56 -6.23 -8.63
CA THR A 727 3.96 -6.04 -10.03
C THR A 727 3.28 -6.98 -11.00
N GLY A 728 2.76 -8.11 -10.50
CA GLY A 728 2.29 -9.20 -11.34
C GLY A 728 3.39 -9.85 -12.16
N LYS A 729 4.67 -9.62 -11.84
CA LYS A 729 5.81 -10.19 -12.56
C LYS A 729 6.47 -11.29 -11.76
N THR A 730 6.87 -12.37 -12.43
CA THR A 730 7.59 -13.49 -11.83
C THR A 730 9.10 -13.34 -12.01
N PRO A 731 9.95 -13.99 -11.18
CA PRO A 731 11.40 -14.02 -11.39
C PRO A 731 11.84 -14.62 -12.74
N ALA A 732 10.95 -15.28 -13.49
CA ALA A 732 11.24 -15.87 -14.79
C ALA A 732 10.93 -14.94 -15.98
N ASP A 733 10.36 -13.75 -15.74
CA ASP A 733 9.97 -12.84 -16.81
C ASP A 733 11.21 -12.22 -17.48
N ALA A 734 11.30 -12.29 -18.80
CA ALA A 734 12.46 -11.79 -19.55
C ALA A 734 12.47 -10.25 -19.75
N GLU A 735 11.42 -9.55 -19.31
CA GLU A 735 11.20 -8.11 -19.57
C GLU A 735 11.92 -7.16 -18.59
N PHE A 736 12.83 -7.65 -17.74
CA PHE A 736 13.58 -6.81 -16.80
C PHE A 736 14.68 -5.95 -17.48
N GLY A 737 14.91 -6.13 -18.79
CA GLY A 737 15.77 -5.28 -19.60
C GLY A 737 17.24 -5.39 -19.22
N VAL A 738 17.88 -4.25 -18.89
CA VAL A 738 19.30 -4.17 -18.50
C VAL A 738 19.54 -4.72 -17.09
N GLN A 739 18.48 -4.87 -16.28
CA GLN A 739 18.57 -5.35 -14.90
C GLN A 739 18.62 -6.90 -14.88
N GLN A 740 19.52 -7.48 -14.10
CA GLN A 740 19.78 -8.93 -14.11
C GLN A 740 18.81 -9.71 -13.21
N SER A 741 18.09 -9.03 -12.31
CA SER A 741 17.14 -9.65 -11.39
C SER A 741 15.90 -8.80 -11.13
N MET A 742 14.81 -9.48 -10.74
CA MET A 742 13.54 -8.86 -10.33
C MET A 742 13.72 -7.83 -9.19
N VAL A 743 14.64 -8.06 -8.27
CA VAL A 743 14.90 -7.15 -7.14
C VAL A 743 15.63 -5.89 -7.59
N GLU A 744 16.61 -5.99 -8.49
CA GLU A 744 17.31 -4.84 -9.06
C GLU A 744 16.38 -3.99 -9.93
N TRP A 745 15.54 -4.65 -10.73
CA TRP A 745 14.49 -3.98 -11.48
C TRP A 745 13.50 -3.25 -10.57
N ALA A 746 13.05 -3.89 -9.48
CA ALA A 746 12.18 -3.25 -8.49
C ALA A 746 12.84 -2.02 -7.84
N ARG A 747 14.13 -2.11 -7.48
CA ARG A 747 14.89 -0.96 -6.94
C ARG A 747 15.03 0.18 -7.95
N TYR A 748 15.31 -0.15 -9.21
CA TYR A 748 15.38 0.80 -10.30
C TYR A 748 14.04 1.54 -10.51
N CYS A 749 12.93 0.82 -10.50
CA CYS A 749 11.60 1.44 -10.58
C CYS A 749 11.27 2.32 -9.38
N TYR A 750 11.80 2.01 -8.19
CA TYR A 750 11.66 2.87 -7.00
C TYR A 750 12.42 4.18 -7.13
N SER A 751 13.69 4.11 -7.56
CA SER A 751 14.59 5.27 -7.56
C SER A 751 14.19 6.34 -8.58
N ASP A 752 13.63 5.93 -9.72
CA ASP A 752 13.27 6.85 -10.81
C ASP A 752 11.80 7.32 -10.76
N CYS A 753 11.08 7.08 -9.66
CA CYS A 753 9.66 7.40 -9.50
C CYS A 753 8.74 6.83 -10.60
N HIS A 754 9.13 5.72 -11.25
CA HIS A 754 8.32 4.99 -12.22
C HIS A 754 7.29 4.07 -11.56
N LEU A 755 6.55 4.59 -10.57
CA LEU A 755 5.50 3.87 -9.84
C LEU A 755 4.48 3.23 -10.79
N ASP A 756 4.15 3.93 -11.87
CA ASP A 756 3.19 3.51 -12.89
C ASP A 756 3.63 2.24 -13.64
N VAL A 757 4.95 2.04 -13.77
CA VAL A 757 5.59 0.88 -14.41
C VAL A 757 5.74 -0.27 -13.43
N TRP A 758 5.91 0.05 -12.14
CA TRP A 758 6.12 -0.94 -11.10
C TRP A 758 4.81 -1.63 -10.69
N VAL A 759 3.71 -0.89 -10.60
CA VAL A 759 2.42 -1.47 -10.24
C VAL A 759 1.84 -2.29 -11.39
N ASP A 760 1.38 -3.51 -11.07
CA ASP A 760 0.67 -4.39 -11.99
C ASP A 760 -0.45 -3.63 -12.72
N PRO A 761 -0.49 -3.64 -14.07
CA PRO A 761 -1.53 -2.98 -14.84
C PRO A 761 -2.97 -3.28 -14.39
N ILE A 762 -3.21 -4.49 -13.86
CA ILE A 762 -4.52 -4.97 -13.42
C ILE A 762 -4.98 -4.29 -12.13
N ILE A 763 -4.04 -3.97 -11.23
CA ILE A 763 -4.33 -3.28 -9.97
C ILE A 763 -4.04 -1.78 -10.04
N ARG A 764 -3.53 -1.27 -11.17
CA ARG A 764 -3.13 0.13 -11.36
C ARG A 764 -4.24 1.14 -11.09
N ALA A 765 -5.49 0.81 -11.43
CA ALA A 765 -6.64 1.66 -11.09
C ALA A 765 -6.83 1.75 -9.56
N GLN A 766 -6.85 0.60 -8.87
CA GLN A 766 -6.97 0.52 -7.40
C GLN A 766 -5.75 1.06 -6.65
N ALA A 767 -4.61 1.12 -7.33
CA ALA A 767 -3.36 1.61 -6.79
C ALA A 767 -3.32 3.14 -6.62
N SER A 768 -4.09 3.86 -7.42
CA SER A 768 -4.24 5.32 -7.29
C SER A 768 -4.97 5.68 -5.99
N ASN A 769 -5.91 4.85 -5.54
CA ASN A 769 -6.71 5.07 -4.32
C ASN A 769 -6.00 4.55 -3.05
N ASN A 770 -5.02 3.65 -3.22
CA ASN A 770 -4.23 3.06 -2.13
C ASN A 770 -2.74 3.37 -2.25
N GLN A 771 -2.37 4.53 -2.83
CA GLN A 771 -0.99 4.87 -3.18
C GLN A 771 -0.05 4.78 -1.97
N ASN A 772 -0.47 5.27 -0.81
CA ASN A 772 0.32 5.16 0.43
C ASN A 772 0.55 3.71 0.84
N GLN A 773 -0.47 2.86 0.76
CA GLN A 773 -0.35 1.46 1.11
C GLN A 773 0.58 0.70 0.16
N ILE A 774 0.51 1.01 -1.13
CA ILE A 774 1.36 0.41 -2.16
C ILE A 774 2.80 0.88 -2.01
N VAL A 775 3.03 2.17 -1.79
CA VAL A 775 4.37 2.71 -1.56
C VAL A 775 4.99 2.11 -0.29
N VAL A 776 4.21 1.96 0.79
CA VAL A 776 4.70 1.31 2.02
C VAL A 776 4.98 -0.18 1.78
N THR A 777 4.12 -0.88 1.03
CA THR A 777 4.34 -2.30 0.68
C THR A 777 5.56 -2.45 -0.23
N MET A 778 5.79 -1.54 -1.18
CA MET A 778 6.97 -1.50 -2.05
C MET A 778 8.25 -1.29 -1.23
N ASN A 779 8.26 -0.29 -0.35
CA ASN A 779 9.39 -0.02 0.53
C ASN A 779 9.70 -1.23 1.42
N LEU A 780 8.66 -1.82 2.01
CA LEU A 780 8.80 -3.04 2.82
C LEU A 780 9.33 -4.20 1.99
N ALA A 781 8.87 -4.39 0.75
CA ALA A 781 9.36 -5.43 -0.15
C ALA A 781 10.86 -5.26 -0.46
N LEU A 782 11.31 -4.03 -0.67
CA LEU A 782 12.73 -3.71 -0.89
C LEU A 782 13.59 -3.95 0.36
N HIS A 783 13.08 -3.64 1.55
CA HIS A 783 13.74 -3.93 2.82
C HIS A 783 13.79 -5.46 3.10
N CYS A 784 12.70 -6.18 2.83
CA CYS A 784 12.65 -7.64 2.93
C CYS A 784 13.63 -8.31 1.97
N THR A 785 13.85 -7.74 0.78
CA THR A 785 14.80 -8.25 -0.22
C THR A 785 16.20 -7.60 -0.14
N ALA A 786 16.56 -7.01 1.00
CA ALA A 786 17.90 -6.47 1.23
C ALA A 786 18.97 -7.57 1.03
N GLY A 787 20.07 -7.23 0.37
CA GLY A 787 21.17 -8.17 0.13
C GLY A 787 21.78 -8.70 1.43
N ASP A 788 21.86 -7.85 2.46
CA ASP A 788 22.24 -8.24 3.81
C ASP A 788 21.02 -8.75 4.62
N PRO A 789 21.00 -10.03 5.07
CA PRO A 789 19.93 -10.55 5.91
C PRO A 789 19.82 -9.86 7.27
N ALA A 790 20.89 -9.25 7.79
CA ALA A 790 20.82 -8.48 9.04
C ALA A 790 20.01 -7.19 8.87
N ALA A 791 20.02 -6.60 7.67
CA ALA A 791 19.26 -5.39 7.33
C ALA A 791 17.78 -5.69 7.05
N ARG A 792 17.39 -6.96 6.85
CA ARG A 792 15.99 -7.33 6.64
C ARG A 792 15.21 -7.18 7.96
N PRO A 793 13.96 -6.71 7.94
CA PRO A 793 13.12 -6.64 9.13
C PRO A 793 12.87 -8.05 9.72
N CYS A 794 12.47 -8.13 11.00
CA CYS A 794 11.97 -9.40 11.55
C CYS A 794 10.50 -9.62 11.17
N ALA A 795 10.00 -10.86 11.25
CA ALA A 795 8.60 -11.16 10.90
C ALA A 795 7.57 -10.34 11.68
N SER A 796 7.90 -10.01 12.94
CA SER A 796 7.08 -9.13 13.78
C SER A 796 6.99 -7.70 13.20
N ASP A 797 8.10 -7.13 12.75
CA ASP A 797 8.13 -5.78 12.15
C ASP A 797 7.44 -5.77 10.79
N VAL A 798 7.63 -6.81 9.99
CA VAL A 798 6.94 -6.98 8.70
C VAL A 798 5.42 -7.00 8.88
N SER A 799 4.94 -7.84 9.80
CA SER A 799 3.50 -7.94 10.11
C SER A 799 2.96 -6.63 10.65
N LYS A 800 3.67 -5.95 11.57
CA LYS A 800 3.27 -4.63 12.09
C LYS A 800 3.28 -3.55 11.01
N THR A 801 4.28 -3.53 10.13
CA THR A 801 4.39 -2.53 9.05
C THR A 801 3.23 -2.67 8.09
N LEU A 802 2.92 -3.89 7.65
CA LEU A 802 1.73 -4.13 6.83
C LEU A 802 0.48 -3.74 7.60
N GLU A 803 0.22 -4.30 8.79
CA GLU A 803 -0.97 -3.97 9.59
C GLU A 803 -1.12 -2.46 9.87
N SER A 804 -0.03 -1.72 10.08
CA SER A 804 -0.04 -0.27 10.34
C SER A 804 -0.24 0.57 9.08
N ALA A 805 0.41 0.24 7.96
CA ALA A 805 0.16 0.84 6.65
C ALA A 805 -1.33 0.74 6.28
N PHE A 806 -1.96 -0.34 6.75
CA PHE A 806 -3.34 -0.70 6.51
C PHE A 806 -4.30 -0.26 7.63
N ARG A 807 -3.81 0.41 8.69
CA ARG A 807 -4.56 1.01 9.82
C ARG A 807 -4.66 2.52 9.75
N ILE A 808 -4.07 3.20 8.75
CA ILE A 808 -4.27 4.65 8.57
C ILE A 808 -5.64 4.88 7.93
N SER A 809 -6.66 4.63 8.72
CA SER A 809 -7.87 5.44 8.84
C SER A 809 -7.92 5.84 10.32
N SER A 810 -7.98 7.15 10.59
CA SER A 810 -7.93 7.82 11.90
C SER A 810 -6.53 8.12 12.50
N CYS A 811 -6.03 9.34 12.26
CA CYS A 811 -5.53 10.25 13.30
C CYS A 811 -5.16 11.61 12.68
N VAL A 812 -6.06 12.57 12.83
CA VAL A 812 -5.69 13.97 13.06
C VAL A 812 -5.38 14.07 14.56
N PRO A 813 -4.16 14.37 15.00
CA PRO A 813 -3.95 14.92 16.33
C PRO A 813 -4.41 16.37 16.28
N GLY A 814 -5.43 16.70 17.06
CA GLY A 814 -5.87 18.07 17.25
C GLY A 814 -4.71 18.95 17.74
N LEU A 815 -4.19 19.78 16.85
CA LEU A 815 -3.45 20.98 17.20
C LEU A 815 -4.43 21.94 17.89
N LYS A 816 -4.46 21.89 19.22
CA LYS A 816 -5.01 22.99 20.02
C LYS A 816 -4.12 24.21 19.78
N PHE A 817 -4.60 25.15 18.98
CA PHE A 817 -4.09 26.52 19.01
C PHE A 817 -4.51 27.13 20.34
N SER A 818 -3.56 27.31 21.26
CA SER A 818 -3.68 28.31 22.31
C SER A 818 -3.44 29.67 21.69
N SER A 819 -4.49 30.47 21.57
CA SER A 819 -4.41 31.91 21.30
C SER A 819 -3.92 32.63 22.56
N PRO A 820 -2.96 33.58 22.45
CA PRO A 820 -2.73 34.56 23.51
C PRO A 820 -3.64 35.78 23.29
N VAL A 821 -4.21 36.26 24.41
CA VAL A 821 -4.44 37.69 24.65
C VAL A 821 -3.09 38.36 24.87
#